data_AF-A0A168NR43-F1
#
_entry.id   AF-A0A168NR43-F1
#
_cell.length_a   1.000
_cell.length_b   1.000
_cell.length_c   1.000
_cell.angle_alpha   90.00
_cell.angle_beta   90.00
_cell.angle_gamma   90.00
#
_symmetry.space_group_name_H-M   'P 1'
#
loop_
_entity.id
_entity.type
_entity.pdbx_description
1 polymer ?
#
loop_
_entity_poly.entity_id
_entity_poly.type
_entity_poly.pdbx_seq_one_letter_code
_entity_poly.pdbx_strand_id
1 'polypeptide(L)'
;MVGCCGRFRFRYVKHALLVNQCYPNKEGQVGPRPAELSYLTFYASSRPAKLTKVGAYLYKKVHYDIKKGGKENNKVSLLILKALIQTCHRDLNLFCRSTIVILNELLDTRDIELIDLACDTFYAFCSYYDGSNLGVDSVFTNDYENIVRRFASFAVYSNDALQMRYSGHRALAAIVNSSTITSNDLTVVLAIILPPLLATIDGASQSAWALAKSGPSIDIRCSVSEVEDLTMDWIEQLAAQTLSLLFSLSNGTGVRSSLAPCQDFFSSKQKWWPTEFCVSISELILQSIQPQYRYLMLMNVLSYLHEPVDMADQSQVDRFVGNVAILRTILTSNLELMGIPVLELLTALYTLMMRSLARTGAIYDKKPTSQHSEQLRHYSVQHDLFESIVGLASQSYYSNQWNDIISYIITKLRNTSSLPIGPPGSNNNNNDNDDTDPDNEKVATHQVPDYLYQQCSVRFLDIFETNALKALEDEPADANTVFMVDIWTPGLEVLHDPYQDIRLQFADTLIHFLGSTLKRDSDYLSGSYTSFHHGNPNFIHHLLKSVFVWAQLDDLDTRDMMAIHQLLHCIPKRFDGYGIIRTVPFIFALQDLAQNCTHGNQPTLLDDKVGDSDIGDTAHIYKDSYMTPTGESETTGYITATDATDSNNISDITSDDSIIPGVPFGDIDSHESPNGQHSDNLSQQTEKRSRRASQQSASTRQTARQCLLAAITLDWTISVAEATCMDQLVDYLAPIKSTRQQGHQVSSVGYLSSQRPI
;
A
#
# COMPACT_ATOMS: atom_id res chain seq x y z
N MET A 1 -81.75 47.82 -20.77
CA MET A 1 -81.16 47.52 -19.45
C MET A 1 -80.16 46.40 -19.70
N VAL A 2 -78.83 46.57 -19.77
CA VAL A 2 -77.89 47.52 -19.14
C VAL A 2 -77.76 47.32 -17.63
N GLY A 3 -76.54 46.96 -17.20
CA GLY A 3 -76.12 46.83 -15.80
C GLY A 3 -75.90 45.37 -15.35
N CYS A 4 -74.73 44.95 -14.83
CA CYS A 4 -73.43 45.62 -14.88
C CYS A 4 -72.28 44.60 -14.69
N CYS A 5 -71.36 44.47 -15.66
CA CYS A 5 -70.24 43.53 -15.54
C CYS A 5 -69.15 44.05 -14.59
N GLY A 6 -68.99 43.39 -13.43
CA GLY A 6 -67.92 43.64 -12.47
C GLY A 6 -66.53 43.24 -12.99
N ARG A 7 -65.94 44.05 -13.89
CA ARG A 7 -64.54 43.90 -14.32
C ARG A 7 -63.59 44.14 -13.14
N PHE A 8 -63.14 43.07 -12.50
CA PHE A 8 -61.97 43.08 -11.62
C PHE A 8 -60.71 43.45 -12.42
N ARG A 9 -60.48 44.76 -12.57
CA ARG A 9 -59.25 45.31 -13.14
C ARG A 9 -58.09 45.07 -12.17
N PHE A 10 -57.46 43.90 -12.25
CA PHE A 10 -56.10 43.75 -11.76
C PHE A 10 -55.23 44.84 -12.41
N ARG A 11 -54.65 45.69 -11.57
CA ARG A 11 -53.85 46.85 -11.96
C ARG A 11 -52.49 46.37 -12.46
N TYR A 12 -52.45 45.83 -13.68
CA TYR A 12 -51.26 45.27 -14.32
C TYR A 12 -50.09 46.26 -14.27
N VAL A 13 -49.16 46.00 -13.35
CA VAL A 13 -47.92 46.76 -13.22
C VAL A 13 -47.03 46.43 -14.42
N LYS A 14 -46.35 47.42 -15.01
CA LYS A 14 -45.71 47.30 -16.34
C LYS A 14 -44.97 45.98 -16.59
N HIS A 15 -44.18 45.48 -15.63
CA HIS A 15 -43.47 44.20 -15.76
C HIS A 15 -44.39 43.00 -16.07
N ALA A 16 -45.55 42.89 -15.43
CA ALA A 16 -46.49 41.80 -15.64
C ALA A 16 -47.14 41.83 -17.04
N LEU A 17 -47.34 43.04 -17.58
CA LEU A 17 -47.82 43.23 -18.94
C LEU A 17 -46.74 42.84 -19.97
N LEU A 18 -45.47 43.21 -19.75
CA LEU A 18 -44.36 42.79 -20.62
C LEU A 18 -44.14 41.27 -20.58
N VAL A 19 -44.19 40.65 -19.40
CA VAL A 19 -44.10 39.19 -19.27
C VAL A 19 -45.23 38.50 -20.02
N ASN A 20 -46.50 38.91 -19.82
CA ASN A 20 -47.62 38.31 -20.56
C ASN A 20 -47.54 38.55 -22.07
N GLN A 21 -46.94 39.65 -22.51
CA GLN A 21 -46.69 39.91 -23.93
C GLN A 21 -45.70 38.91 -24.55
N CYS A 22 -44.83 38.24 -23.80
CA CYS A 22 -43.94 37.21 -24.34
C CYS A 22 -44.65 35.90 -24.73
N TYR A 23 -45.91 35.68 -24.32
CA TYR A 23 -46.64 34.43 -24.56
C TYR A 23 -47.33 34.44 -25.94
N PRO A 24 -47.52 33.26 -26.58
CA PRO A 24 -48.27 33.15 -27.83
C PRO A 24 -49.74 33.54 -27.67
N ASN A 25 -50.31 34.14 -28.73
CA ASN A 25 -51.72 34.58 -28.77
C ASN A 25 -52.63 33.59 -29.54
N LYS A 26 -52.07 32.49 -30.04
CA LYS A 26 -52.76 31.47 -30.83
C LYS A 26 -52.29 30.08 -30.39
N GLU A 27 -53.24 29.16 -30.27
CA GLU A 27 -52.96 27.73 -30.11
C GLU A 27 -52.14 27.25 -31.33
N GLY A 28 -51.07 26.48 -31.08
CA GLY A 28 -50.14 26.01 -32.12
C GLY A 28 -48.91 26.90 -32.38
N GLN A 29 -48.75 28.06 -31.73
CA GLN A 29 -47.46 28.79 -31.75
C GLN A 29 -46.54 28.27 -30.63
N VAL A 30 -45.44 27.63 -31.01
CA VAL A 30 -44.42 27.10 -30.09
C VAL A 30 -43.42 28.19 -29.68
N GLY A 31 -43.15 28.33 -28.38
CA GLY A 31 -42.13 29.22 -27.83
C GLY A 31 -42.55 30.68 -27.59
N PRO A 32 -41.68 31.48 -26.94
CA PRO A 32 -41.94 32.88 -26.63
C PRO A 32 -41.90 33.76 -27.90
N ARG A 33 -42.69 34.84 -27.92
CA ARG A 33 -42.72 35.79 -29.03
C ARG A 33 -41.42 36.62 -29.05
N PRO A 34 -40.54 36.50 -30.09
CA PRO A 34 -39.14 36.95 -29.98
C PRO A 34 -38.93 38.45 -29.82
N ALA A 35 -39.79 39.28 -30.42
CA ALA A 35 -39.70 40.74 -30.31
C ALA A 35 -40.06 41.21 -28.90
N GLU A 36 -41.14 40.66 -28.33
CA GLU A 36 -41.55 40.93 -26.95
C GLU A 36 -40.57 40.38 -25.91
N LEU A 37 -39.99 39.20 -26.14
CA LEU A 37 -38.91 38.66 -25.30
C LEU A 37 -37.68 39.58 -25.30
N SER A 38 -37.22 40.01 -26.48
CA SER A 38 -36.10 40.95 -26.62
C SER A 38 -36.38 42.30 -25.93
N TYR A 39 -37.62 42.79 -25.96
CA TYR A 39 -38.01 44.00 -25.24
C TYR A 39 -38.07 43.78 -23.71
N LEU A 40 -38.50 42.59 -23.25
CA LEU A 40 -38.50 42.24 -21.82
C LEU A 40 -37.08 42.14 -21.26
N THR A 41 -36.16 41.47 -21.97
CA THR A 41 -34.76 41.35 -21.52
C THR A 41 -34.06 42.71 -21.53
N PHE A 42 -34.27 43.54 -22.57
CA PHE A 42 -33.79 44.94 -22.59
C PHE A 42 -34.37 45.79 -21.46
N TYR A 43 -35.67 45.66 -21.15
CA TYR A 43 -36.30 46.36 -20.03
C TYR A 43 -35.73 45.93 -18.67
N ALA A 44 -35.36 44.66 -18.53
CA ALA A 44 -34.78 44.10 -17.32
C ALA A 44 -33.32 44.54 -17.13
N SER A 45 -32.45 44.35 -18.13
CA SER A 45 -31.03 44.73 -18.06
C SER A 45 -30.84 46.24 -17.93
N SER A 46 -31.69 47.05 -18.57
CA SER A 46 -31.68 48.51 -18.40
C SER A 46 -32.12 48.97 -16.99
N ARG A 47 -32.75 48.10 -16.18
CA ARG A 47 -33.35 48.46 -14.89
C ARG A 47 -33.31 47.27 -13.89
N PRO A 48 -32.13 46.82 -13.41
CA PRO A 48 -32.00 45.60 -12.61
C PRO A 48 -32.93 45.50 -11.39
N ALA A 49 -33.21 46.62 -10.71
CA ALA A 49 -34.22 46.73 -9.64
C ALA A 49 -35.70 46.54 -10.11
N LYS A 50 -35.91 45.87 -11.24
CA LYS A 50 -37.19 45.32 -11.74
C LYS A 50 -37.14 43.80 -11.89
N LEU A 51 -35.96 43.17 -11.97
CA LEU A 51 -35.78 41.71 -12.06
C LEU A 51 -36.51 40.98 -10.94
N THR A 52 -36.35 41.40 -9.69
CA THR A 52 -37.06 40.83 -8.53
C THR A 52 -38.59 40.86 -8.69
N LYS A 53 -39.14 41.83 -9.44
CA LYS A 53 -40.59 41.93 -9.72
C LYS A 53 -41.00 41.15 -10.97
N VAL A 54 -40.08 40.93 -11.92
CA VAL A 54 -40.26 40.03 -13.07
C VAL A 54 -40.25 38.57 -12.60
N GLY A 55 -39.23 38.16 -11.82
CA GLY A 55 -39.12 36.81 -11.24
C GLY A 55 -40.31 36.47 -10.32
N ALA A 56 -40.66 37.35 -9.38
CA ALA A 56 -41.82 37.13 -8.51
C ALA A 56 -43.18 37.16 -9.25
N TYR A 57 -43.24 37.68 -10.48
CA TYR A 57 -44.43 37.57 -11.34
C TYR A 57 -44.42 36.27 -12.15
N LEU A 58 -43.27 35.89 -12.73
CA LEU A 58 -43.08 34.61 -13.42
C LEU A 58 -43.40 33.43 -12.50
N TYR A 59 -42.93 33.44 -11.26
CA TYR A 59 -43.28 32.44 -10.24
C TYR A 59 -44.79 32.29 -10.07
N LYS A 60 -45.49 33.40 -9.81
CA LYS A 60 -46.96 33.39 -9.65
C LYS A 60 -47.71 32.96 -10.92
N LYS A 61 -47.11 33.14 -12.09
CA LYS A 61 -47.67 32.67 -13.36
C LYS A 61 -47.46 31.17 -13.55
N VAL A 62 -46.23 30.67 -13.40
CA VAL A 62 -45.93 29.23 -13.45
C VAL A 62 -46.79 28.44 -12.46
N HIS A 63 -46.88 28.88 -11.20
CA HIS A 63 -47.74 28.29 -10.18
C HIS A 63 -49.23 28.20 -10.59
N TYR A 64 -49.72 29.19 -11.36
CA TYR A 64 -51.07 29.21 -11.89
C TYR A 64 -51.22 28.30 -13.13
N ASP A 65 -50.27 28.36 -14.07
CA ASP A 65 -50.29 27.59 -15.30
C ASP A 65 -50.11 26.08 -15.03
N ILE A 66 -49.26 25.67 -14.07
CA ILE A 66 -49.22 24.30 -13.53
C ILE A 66 -50.61 23.87 -13.04
N LYS A 67 -51.26 24.67 -12.18
CA LYS A 67 -52.61 24.43 -11.66
C LYS A 67 -53.74 24.49 -12.72
N LYS A 68 -53.40 24.78 -13.97
CA LYS A 68 -54.30 24.77 -15.13
C LYS A 68 -53.88 23.79 -16.23
N GLY A 69 -52.83 22.99 -16.03
CA GLY A 69 -52.31 22.06 -17.05
C GLY A 69 -51.63 22.74 -18.24
N GLY A 70 -51.22 24.00 -18.10
CA GLY A 70 -50.66 24.83 -19.16
C GLY A 70 -49.21 24.49 -19.53
N LYS A 71 -48.93 23.25 -19.97
CA LYS A 71 -47.59 22.76 -20.36
C LYS A 71 -46.86 23.73 -21.31
N GLU A 72 -47.53 24.21 -22.35
CA GLU A 72 -46.91 25.16 -23.29
C GLU A 72 -46.63 26.55 -22.67
N ASN A 73 -47.47 27.04 -21.75
CA ASN A 73 -47.17 28.25 -20.99
C ASN A 73 -45.97 28.04 -20.06
N ASN A 74 -45.81 26.84 -19.49
CA ASN A 74 -44.66 26.50 -18.65
C ASN A 74 -43.36 26.44 -19.47
N LYS A 75 -43.37 25.83 -20.66
CA LYS A 75 -42.24 25.88 -21.61
C LYS A 75 -41.84 27.31 -21.97
N VAL A 76 -42.83 28.15 -22.31
CA VAL A 76 -42.61 29.58 -22.59
C VAL A 76 -42.02 30.30 -21.38
N SER A 77 -42.46 29.97 -20.16
CA SER A 77 -41.95 30.55 -18.92
C SER A 77 -40.48 30.18 -18.66
N LEU A 78 -40.10 28.92 -18.91
CA LEU A 78 -38.70 28.46 -18.84
C LEU A 78 -37.82 29.18 -19.87
N LEU A 79 -38.27 29.31 -21.12
CA LEU A 79 -37.53 30.02 -22.18
C LEU A 79 -37.35 31.52 -21.87
N ILE A 80 -38.36 32.18 -21.29
CA ILE A 80 -38.21 33.55 -20.76
C ILE A 80 -37.18 33.59 -19.64
N LEU A 81 -37.20 32.62 -18.72
CA LEU A 81 -36.28 32.55 -17.58
C LEU A 81 -34.83 32.30 -18.02
N LYS A 82 -34.59 31.36 -18.94
CA LYS A 82 -33.28 31.09 -19.57
C LYS A 82 -32.70 32.33 -20.25
N ALA A 83 -33.51 33.04 -21.03
CA ALA A 83 -33.10 34.29 -21.68
C ALA A 83 -32.82 35.44 -20.68
N LEU A 84 -33.57 35.54 -19.58
CA LEU A 84 -33.31 36.51 -18.51
C LEU A 84 -32.01 36.20 -17.77
N ILE A 85 -31.72 34.93 -17.46
CA ILE A 85 -30.45 34.49 -16.89
C ILE A 85 -29.29 34.90 -17.81
N GLN A 86 -29.35 34.51 -19.10
CA GLN A 86 -28.30 34.79 -20.09
C GLN A 86 -28.09 36.29 -20.34
N THR A 87 -29.15 37.11 -20.33
CA THR A 87 -29.04 38.56 -20.61
C THR A 87 -28.72 39.40 -19.37
N CYS A 88 -29.11 38.95 -18.18
CA CYS A 88 -29.02 39.72 -16.93
C CYS A 88 -28.13 39.03 -15.87
N HIS A 89 -27.17 38.21 -16.32
CA HIS A 89 -26.34 37.37 -15.44
C HIS A 89 -25.60 38.15 -14.34
N ARG A 90 -25.20 39.41 -14.60
CA ARG A 90 -24.55 40.30 -13.61
C ARG A 90 -25.45 40.66 -12.41
N ASP A 91 -26.77 40.56 -12.59
CA ASP A 91 -27.80 40.89 -11.62
C ASP A 91 -28.59 39.65 -11.19
N LEU A 92 -28.06 38.44 -11.44
CA LEU A 92 -28.73 37.15 -11.20
C LEU A 92 -29.24 37.02 -9.75
N ASN A 93 -28.47 37.50 -8.78
CA ASN A 93 -28.82 37.46 -7.36
C ASN A 93 -30.09 38.27 -7.01
N LEU A 94 -30.54 39.19 -7.88
CA LEU A 94 -31.82 39.91 -7.70
C LEU A 94 -33.05 39.04 -7.99
N PHE A 95 -32.87 37.85 -8.60
CA PHE A 95 -33.96 36.93 -8.94
C PHE A 95 -33.63 35.43 -8.82
N CYS A 96 -32.40 35.06 -8.44
CA CYS A 96 -31.93 33.68 -8.28
C CYS A 96 -32.92 32.79 -7.53
N ARG A 97 -33.43 33.25 -6.38
CA ARG A 97 -34.43 32.53 -5.59
C ARG A 97 -35.75 32.30 -6.33
N SER A 98 -36.20 33.27 -7.13
CA SER A 98 -37.38 33.06 -7.99
C SER A 98 -37.10 32.01 -9.07
N THR A 99 -35.90 32.01 -9.66
CA THR A 99 -35.46 30.99 -10.64
C THR A 99 -35.52 29.59 -10.03
N ILE A 100 -34.89 29.38 -8.88
CA ILE A 100 -34.83 28.07 -8.21
C ILE A 100 -36.22 27.57 -7.80
N VAL A 101 -37.07 28.43 -7.23
CA VAL A 101 -38.45 28.03 -6.85
C VAL A 101 -39.33 27.75 -8.08
N ILE A 102 -39.21 28.50 -9.19
CA ILE A 102 -39.89 28.19 -10.46
C ILE A 102 -39.49 26.80 -10.97
N LEU A 103 -38.19 26.50 -10.97
CA LEU A 103 -37.69 25.21 -11.43
C LEU A 103 -38.18 24.08 -10.53
N ASN A 104 -38.13 24.24 -9.20
CA ASN A 104 -38.66 23.27 -8.23
C ASN A 104 -40.13 22.89 -8.50
N GLU A 105 -41.03 23.87 -8.70
CA GLU A 105 -42.45 23.58 -9.02
C GLU A 105 -42.64 22.89 -10.38
N LEU A 106 -41.75 23.13 -11.35
CA LEU A 106 -41.82 22.49 -12.66
C LEU A 106 -41.32 21.05 -12.63
N LEU A 107 -40.31 20.73 -11.81
CA LEU A 107 -39.86 19.35 -11.59
C LEU A 107 -40.94 18.49 -10.89
N ASP A 108 -41.86 19.08 -10.12
CA ASP A 108 -43.02 18.37 -9.56
C ASP A 108 -44.02 17.87 -10.62
N THR A 109 -44.01 18.41 -11.84
CA THR A 109 -44.95 18.00 -12.90
C THR A 109 -44.66 16.60 -13.46
N ARG A 110 -43.43 16.09 -13.28
CA ARG A 110 -42.93 14.80 -13.83
C ARG A 110 -43.11 14.62 -15.34
N ASP A 111 -43.26 15.72 -16.08
CA ASP A 111 -43.30 15.74 -17.54
C ASP A 111 -41.89 15.85 -18.11
N ILE A 112 -41.50 14.92 -18.99
CA ILE A 112 -40.09 14.79 -19.44
C ILE A 112 -39.63 16.04 -20.21
N GLU A 113 -40.48 16.63 -21.06
CA GLU A 113 -40.14 17.86 -21.80
C GLU A 113 -39.97 19.06 -20.86
N LEU A 114 -40.80 19.17 -19.80
CA LEU A 114 -40.64 20.22 -18.79
C LEU A 114 -39.40 19.98 -17.90
N ILE A 115 -39.06 18.74 -17.57
CA ILE A 115 -37.85 18.39 -16.81
C ILE A 115 -36.59 18.69 -17.62
N ASP A 116 -36.54 18.30 -18.89
CA ASP A 116 -35.37 18.53 -19.74
C ASP A 116 -35.17 20.03 -20.01
N LEU A 117 -36.25 20.78 -20.32
CA LEU A 117 -36.18 22.23 -20.49
C LEU A 117 -35.88 22.98 -19.16
N ALA A 118 -36.26 22.41 -18.01
CA ALA A 118 -35.85 22.91 -16.70
C ALA A 118 -34.37 22.62 -16.42
N CYS A 119 -33.85 21.45 -16.77
CA CYS A 119 -32.43 21.12 -16.75
C CYS A 119 -31.63 22.08 -17.63
N ASP A 120 -32.10 22.35 -18.84
CA ASP A 120 -31.52 23.33 -19.79
C ASP A 120 -31.46 24.76 -19.22
N THR A 121 -32.47 25.14 -18.45
CA THR A 121 -32.56 26.44 -17.77
C THR A 121 -31.69 26.48 -16.51
N PHE A 122 -31.55 25.35 -15.82
CA PHE A 122 -30.67 25.19 -14.66
C PHE A 122 -29.19 25.13 -15.06
N TYR A 123 -28.84 24.52 -16.19
CA TYR A 123 -27.50 24.60 -16.77
C TYR A 123 -27.10 26.06 -17.07
N ALA A 124 -28.02 26.83 -17.66
CA ALA A 124 -27.80 28.27 -17.86
C ALA A 124 -27.65 29.02 -16.53
N PHE A 125 -28.39 28.66 -15.47
CA PHE A 125 -28.21 29.22 -14.13
C PHE A 125 -26.81 28.90 -13.56
N CYS A 126 -26.43 27.62 -13.51
CA CYS A 126 -25.14 27.14 -13.02
C CYS A 126 -23.93 27.72 -13.80
N SER A 127 -24.11 28.02 -15.09
CA SER A 127 -23.07 28.65 -15.93
C SER A 127 -22.72 30.09 -15.54
N TYR A 128 -23.56 30.77 -14.76
CA TYR A 128 -23.38 32.17 -14.37
C TYR A 128 -23.49 32.45 -12.87
N TYR A 129 -24.00 31.51 -12.07
CA TYR A 129 -24.15 31.69 -10.64
C TYR A 129 -22.82 31.47 -9.89
N ASP A 130 -22.48 32.39 -9.00
CA ASP A 130 -21.18 32.48 -8.32
C ASP A 130 -21.17 31.84 -6.92
N GLY A 131 -22.32 31.36 -6.43
CA GLY A 131 -22.46 30.76 -5.11
C GLY A 131 -22.70 31.76 -3.98
N SER A 132 -22.68 33.08 -4.24
CA SER A 132 -22.63 34.15 -3.23
C SER A 132 -23.84 34.26 -2.27
N ASN A 133 -24.93 33.51 -2.48
CA ASN A 133 -26.05 33.40 -1.55
C ASN A 133 -26.08 32.07 -0.76
N LEU A 134 -25.25 31.10 -1.10
CA LEU A 134 -25.15 29.81 -0.37
C LEU A 134 -24.49 30.05 0.99
N GLY A 135 -24.94 29.34 2.02
CA GLY A 135 -24.52 29.52 3.42
C GLY A 135 -25.04 30.82 4.08
N VAL A 136 -25.11 31.93 3.32
CA VAL A 136 -25.49 33.26 3.82
C VAL A 136 -27.01 33.44 3.92
N ASP A 137 -27.79 33.08 2.89
CA ASP A 137 -29.25 33.01 2.96
C ASP A 137 -29.65 31.55 3.16
N SER A 138 -30.00 31.19 4.39
CA SER A 138 -30.42 29.82 4.74
C SER A 138 -31.70 29.38 4.03
N VAL A 139 -32.56 30.32 3.62
CA VAL A 139 -33.81 30.01 2.91
C VAL A 139 -33.52 29.76 1.43
N PHE A 140 -32.67 30.58 0.80
CA PHE A 140 -32.16 30.29 -0.55
C PHE A 140 -31.32 29.00 -0.59
N THR A 141 -30.49 28.76 0.42
CA THR A 141 -29.66 27.55 0.51
C THR A 141 -30.54 26.31 0.58
N ASN A 142 -31.62 26.33 1.38
CA ASN A 142 -32.57 25.22 1.41
C ASN A 142 -33.35 25.07 0.08
N ASP A 143 -33.82 26.18 -0.53
CA ASP A 143 -34.45 26.16 -1.86
C ASP A 143 -33.50 25.55 -2.92
N TYR A 144 -32.19 25.83 -2.83
CA TYR A 144 -31.15 25.30 -3.72
C TYR A 144 -30.83 23.82 -3.45
N GLU A 145 -30.60 23.41 -2.21
CA GLU A 145 -30.44 21.98 -1.86
C GLU A 145 -31.63 21.15 -2.37
N ASN A 146 -32.85 21.67 -2.25
CA ASN A 146 -34.05 20.97 -2.68
C ASN A 146 -34.09 20.73 -4.19
N ILE A 147 -33.62 21.66 -5.03
CA ILE A 147 -33.53 21.42 -6.48
C ILE A 147 -32.42 20.40 -6.82
N VAL A 148 -31.28 20.47 -6.14
CA VAL A 148 -30.20 19.47 -6.31
C VAL A 148 -30.70 18.08 -5.92
N ARG A 149 -31.40 17.97 -4.79
CA ARG A 149 -31.98 16.72 -4.26
C ARG A 149 -33.06 16.13 -5.18
N ARG A 150 -33.81 16.99 -5.90
CA ARG A 150 -34.74 16.57 -6.97
C ARG A 150 -34.00 16.04 -8.20
N PHE A 151 -33.01 16.76 -8.74
CA PHE A 151 -32.23 16.28 -9.88
C PHE A 151 -31.46 14.99 -9.59
N ALA A 152 -30.90 14.86 -8.38
CA ALA A 152 -30.30 13.61 -7.88
C ALA A 152 -31.30 12.44 -7.87
N SER A 153 -32.57 12.69 -7.51
CA SER A 153 -33.62 11.66 -7.55
C SER A 153 -34.03 11.24 -8.97
N PHE A 154 -33.81 12.09 -9.98
CA PHE A 154 -34.01 11.71 -11.38
C PHE A 154 -32.84 10.92 -11.96
N ALA A 155 -31.60 11.22 -11.55
CA ALA A 155 -30.40 10.48 -11.95
C ALA A 155 -30.48 8.98 -11.61
N VAL A 156 -31.10 8.62 -10.48
CA VAL A 156 -31.36 7.23 -10.04
C VAL A 156 -32.84 6.84 -10.15
N TYR A 157 -33.56 7.37 -11.15
CA TYR A 157 -34.91 6.92 -11.48
C TYR A 157 -34.90 5.51 -12.12
N SER A 158 -36.07 4.90 -12.34
CA SER A 158 -36.17 3.57 -12.97
C SER A 158 -35.38 3.46 -14.27
N ASN A 159 -34.73 2.31 -14.48
CA ASN A 159 -33.91 2.01 -15.65
C ASN A 159 -34.70 2.13 -16.97
N ASP A 160 -36.01 1.90 -16.94
CA ASP A 160 -36.89 2.02 -18.11
C ASP A 160 -37.05 3.47 -18.62
N ALA A 161 -36.64 4.47 -17.82
CA ALA A 161 -36.81 5.89 -18.10
C ALA A 161 -35.46 6.62 -18.24
N LEU A 162 -34.59 6.09 -19.09
CA LEU A 162 -33.26 6.62 -19.41
C LEU A 162 -33.24 8.14 -19.63
N GLN A 163 -34.27 8.69 -20.27
CA GLN A 163 -34.43 10.13 -20.50
C GLN A 163 -34.43 10.96 -19.20
N MET A 164 -35.13 10.51 -18.15
CA MET A 164 -35.11 11.20 -16.85
C MET A 164 -33.78 11.01 -16.12
N ARG A 165 -33.15 9.84 -16.24
CA ARG A 165 -31.79 9.62 -15.72
C ARG A 165 -30.79 10.57 -16.38
N TYR A 166 -30.81 10.68 -17.70
CA TYR A 166 -29.96 11.60 -18.46
C TYR A 166 -30.18 13.06 -18.06
N SER A 167 -31.41 13.58 -17.99
CA SER A 167 -31.67 14.94 -17.46
C SER A 167 -31.18 15.13 -16.02
N GLY A 168 -31.27 14.10 -15.18
CA GLY A 168 -30.69 14.09 -13.84
C GLY A 168 -29.16 14.26 -13.88
N HIS A 169 -28.46 13.40 -14.62
CA HIS A 169 -27.00 13.47 -14.74
C HIS A 169 -26.50 14.76 -15.43
N ARG A 170 -27.22 15.28 -16.45
CA ARG A 170 -26.96 16.60 -17.05
C ARG A 170 -26.97 17.70 -15.98
N ALA A 171 -27.98 17.70 -15.09
CA ALA A 171 -28.10 18.68 -14.02
C ALA A 171 -27.04 18.52 -12.91
N LEU A 172 -26.66 17.28 -12.56
CA LEU A 172 -25.53 17.03 -11.65
C LEU A 172 -24.20 17.54 -12.25
N ALA A 173 -23.95 17.24 -13.52
CA ALA A 173 -22.78 17.73 -14.25
C ALA A 173 -22.77 19.27 -14.39
N ALA A 174 -23.95 19.90 -14.52
CA ALA A 174 -24.08 21.36 -14.52
C ALA A 174 -23.63 22.00 -13.19
N ILE A 175 -23.90 21.35 -12.06
CA ILE A 175 -23.43 21.81 -10.73
C ILE A 175 -21.92 21.67 -10.63
N VAL A 176 -21.36 20.53 -11.05
CA VAL A 176 -19.91 20.28 -11.05
C VAL A 176 -19.15 21.25 -11.97
N ASN A 177 -19.74 21.63 -13.11
CA ASN A 177 -19.17 22.64 -14.02
C ASN A 177 -19.36 24.10 -13.54
N SER A 178 -20.12 24.34 -12.45
CA SER A 178 -20.34 25.70 -11.94
C SER A 178 -19.17 26.16 -11.06
N SER A 179 -18.87 27.46 -11.06
CA SER A 179 -17.84 28.04 -10.17
C SER A 179 -18.14 27.80 -8.69
N THR A 180 -19.42 27.58 -8.34
CA THR A 180 -19.87 27.31 -6.98
C THR A 180 -19.15 26.12 -6.34
N ILE A 181 -18.75 25.10 -7.12
CA ILE A 181 -18.14 23.85 -6.62
C ILE A 181 -16.85 24.05 -5.81
N THR A 182 -16.22 25.22 -5.96
CA THR A 182 -15.00 25.62 -5.24
C THR A 182 -15.25 26.34 -3.90
N SER A 183 -16.51 26.63 -3.57
CA SER A 183 -16.92 27.29 -2.32
C SER A 183 -16.95 26.32 -1.12
N ASN A 184 -16.70 26.84 0.08
CA ASN A 184 -16.47 26.01 1.27
C ASN A 184 -17.73 25.30 1.82
N ASP A 185 -18.92 25.88 1.60
CA ASP A 185 -20.16 25.47 2.29
C ASP A 185 -20.97 24.38 1.54
N LEU A 186 -20.33 23.68 0.58
CA LEU A 186 -21.00 22.68 -0.27
C LEU A 186 -21.00 21.24 0.27
N THR A 187 -20.59 20.99 1.52
CA THR A 187 -20.61 19.63 2.11
C THR A 187 -21.95 18.91 1.94
N VAL A 188 -23.07 19.61 2.17
CA VAL A 188 -24.42 19.07 2.00
C VAL A 188 -24.76 18.81 0.52
N VAL A 189 -24.29 19.65 -0.39
CA VAL A 189 -24.50 19.48 -1.85
C VAL A 189 -23.68 18.31 -2.38
N LEU A 190 -22.42 18.16 -1.95
CA LEU A 190 -21.55 17.02 -2.26
C LEU A 190 -22.20 15.71 -1.80
N ALA A 191 -22.73 15.68 -0.58
CA ALA A 191 -23.47 14.53 -0.04
C ALA A 191 -24.77 14.20 -0.81
N ILE A 192 -25.33 15.12 -1.60
CA ILE A 192 -26.48 14.86 -2.47
C ILE A 192 -26.05 14.41 -3.87
N ILE A 193 -24.97 14.97 -4.45
CA ILE A 193 -24.57 14.68 -5.84
C ILE A 193 -23.66 13.46 -5.98
N LEU A 194 -22.92 13.05 -4.95
CA LEU A 194 -22.01 11.90 -5.05
C LEU A 194 -22.75 10.54 -5.06
N PRO A 195 -23.68 10.23 -4.15
CA PRO A 195 -24.44 8.97 -4.17
C PRO A 195 -25.10 8.60 -5.51
N PRO A 196 -25.77 9.51 -6.27
CA PRO A 196 -26.38 9.16 -7.55
C PRO A 196 -25.37 8.94 -8.70
N LEU A 197 -24.19 9.56 -8.64
CA LEU A 197 -23.09 9.29 -9.58
C LEU A 197 -22.55 7.88 -9.32
N LEU A 198 -22.23 7.57 -8.06
CA LEU A 198 -21.71 6.26 -7.63
C LEU A 198 -22.70 5.12 -7.90
N ALA A 199 -23.98 5.31 -7.57
CA ALA A 199 -25.05 4.33 -7.85
C ALA A 199 -25.30 4.06 -9.34
N THR A 200 -24.81 4.94 -10.22
CA THR A 200 -24.89 4.74 -11.67
C THR A 200 -23.69 3.97 -12.18
N ILE A 201 -22.48 4.32 -11.72
CA ILE A 201 -21.23 3.62 -12.07
C ILE A 201 -21.24 2.17 -11.53
N ASP A 202 -21.96 1.90 -10.43
CA ASP A 202 -22.11 0.57 -9.81
C ASP A 202 -22.79 -0.49 -10.71
N GLY A 203 -23.49 -0.07 -11.76
CA GLY A 203 -24.08 -0.99 -12.76
C GLY A 203 -23.14 -1.38 -13.91
N ALA A 204 -22.00 -0.69 -14.04
CA ALA A 204 -21.21 -0.70 -15.27
C ALA A 204 -20.29 -1.92 -15.41
N SER A 205 -20.04 -2.33 -16.65
CA SER A 205 -19.21 -3.52 -16.98
C SER A 205 -17.69 -3.24 -17.06
N GLN A 206 -17.25 -2.01 -16.81
CA GLN A 206 -15.85 -1.59 -16.91
C GLN A 206 -15.41 -0.81 -15.66
N SER A 207 -14.10 -0.64 -15.46
CA SER A 207 -13.60 0.22 -14.38
C SER A 207 -14.06 1.67 -14.56
N ALA A 208 -14.34 2.36 -13.45
CA ALA A 208 -14.80 3.74 -13.46
C ALA A 208 -13.85 4.66 -14.23
N TRP A 209 -12.53 4.46 -14.07
CA TRP A 209 -11.52 5.22 -14.81
C TRP A 209 -11.56 4.93 -16.32
N ALA A 210 -11.75 3.67 -16.74
CA ALA A 210 -11.92 3.33 -18.15
C ALA A 210 -13.18 4.00 -18.74
N LEU A 211 -14.30 3.99 -18.02
CA LEU A 211 -15.53 4.69 -18.42
C LEU A 211 -15.32 6.21 -18.53
N ALA A 212 -14.54 6.82 -17.64
CA ALA A 212 -14.20 8.24 -17.73
C ALA A 212 -13.32 8.59 -18.96
N LYS A 213 -12.76 7.58 -19.66
CA LYS A 213 -11.85 7.71 -20.83
C LYS A 213 -12.32 7.00 -22.09
N SER A 214 -13.45 6.27 -22.06
CA SER A 214 -13.92 5.39 -23.15
C SER A 214 -14.33 6.14 -24.42
N GLY A 215 -14.61 7.44 -24.32
CA GLY A 215 -14.99 8.30 -25.43
C GLY A 215 -14.71 9.78 -25.16
N PRO A 216 -15.12 10.68 -26.09
CA PRO A 216 -14.98 12.12 -25.93
C PRO A 216 -15.76 12.65 -24.72
N SER A 217 -15.46 13.87 -24.28
CA SER A 217 -16.27 14.56 -23.26
C SER A 217 -17.70 14.75 -23.78
N ILE A 218 -18.68 14.25 -23.04
CA ILE A 218 -20.11 14.39 -23.41
C ILE A 218 -20.53 15.85 -23.25
N ASP A 219 -21.14 16.46 -24.27
CA ASP A 219 -21.68 17.82 -24.13
C ASP A 219 -23.01 17.78 -23.37
N ILE A 220 -22.95 18.19 -22.11
CA ILE A 220 -24.10 18.31 -21.20
C ILE A 220 -25.14 19.35 -21.64
N ARG A 221 -24.88 20.12 -22.70
CA ARG A 221 -25.85 21.03 -23.34
C ARG A 221 -26.82 20.31 -24.28
N CYS A 222 -26.47 19.13 -24.78
CA CYS A 222 -27.33 18.36 -25.67
C CYS A 222 -28.64 17.98 -24.94
N SER A 223 -29.79 18.28 -25.55
CA SER A 223 -31.09 18.03 -24.93
C SER A 223 -31.50 16.55 -25.05
N VAL A 224 -32.42 16.07 -24.20
CA VAL A 224 -32.99 14.72 -24.33
C VAL A 224 -33.59 14.49 -25.72
N SER A 225 -34.09 15.55 -26.36
CA SER A 225 -34.73 15.50 -27.68
C SER A 225 -33.73 15.45 -28.85
N GLU A 226 -32.44 15.66 -28.60
CA GLU A 226 -31.36 15.63 -29.61
C GLU A 226 -30.57 14.30 -29.62
N VAL A 227 -30.75 13.44 -28.61
CA VAL A 227 -30.07 12.14 -28.51
C VAL A 227 -30.98 11.04 -29.07
N GLU A 228 -30.71 10.60 -30.30
CA GLU A 228 -31.52 9.59 -31.00
C GLU A 228 -31.40 8.19 -30.36
N ASP A 229 -30.18 7.77 -29.97
CA ASP A 229 -29.88 6.46 -29.36
C ASP A 229 -29.31 6.59 -27.94
N LEU A 230 -30.16 6.93 -26.96
CA LEU A 230 -29.75 7.07 -25.54
C LEU A 230 -29.62 5.69 -24.86
N THR A 231 -28.39 5.27 -24.53
CA THR A 231 -28.08 4.00 -23.82
C THR A 231 -27.77 4.20 -22.33
N MET A 232 -27.70 3.10 -21.57
CA MET A 232 -27.21 3.13 -20.18
C MET A 232 -25.72 3.48 -20.11
N ASP A 233 -24.90 2.86 -20.97
CA ASP A 233 -23.45 3.06 -21.08
C ASP A 233 -23.08 4.56 -21.24
N TRP A 234 -23.88 5.32 -21.98
CA TRP A 234 -23.72 6.77 -22.16
C TRP A 234 -23.96 7.56 -20.86
N ILE A 235 -24.93 7.13 -20.05
CA ILE A 235 -25.25 7.73 -18.75
C ILE A 235 -24.19 7.34 -17.70
N GLU A 236 -23.66 6.12 -17.76
CA GLU A 236 -22.54 5.63 -16.95
C GLU A 236 -21.23 6.38 -17.28
N GLN A 237 -20.91 6.55 -18.57
CA GLN A 237 -19.81 7.39 -19.04
C GLN A 237 -19.97 8.85 -18.56
N LEU A 238 -21.16 9.44 -18.67
CA LEU A 238 -21.43 10.80 -18.17
C LEU A 238 -21.24 10.88 -16.65
N ALA A 239 -21.68 9.87 -15.89
CA ALA A 239 -21.48 9.82 -14.44
C ALA A 239 -19.99 9.74 -14.07
N ALA A 240 -19.22 8.87 -14.74
CA ALA A 240 -17.77 8.73 -14.54
C ALA A 240 -16.99 9.99 -14.94
N GLN A 241 -17.30 10.60 -16.09
CA GLN A 241 -16.72 11.88 -16.51
C GLN A 241 -17.06 13.01 -15.53
N THR A 242 -18.28 13.06 -15.01
CA THR A 242 -18.70 14.05 -13.99
C THR A 242 -17.95 13.88 -12.66
N LEU A 243 -17.78 12.62 -12.21
CA LEU A 243 -17.03 12.32 -10.99
C LEU A 243 -15.54 12.69 -11.14
N SER A 244 -14.94 12.40 -12.30
CA SER A 244 -13.56 12.78 -12.61
C SER A 244 -13.38 14.31 -12.66
N LEU A 245 -14.33 15.02 -13.27
CA LEU A 245 -14.33 16.49 -13.31
C LEU A 245 -14.43 17.11 -11.90
N LEU A 246 -15.28 16.55 -11.03
CA LEU A 246 -15.42 17.02 -9.64
C LEU A 246 -14.09 16.98 -8.87
N PHE A 247 -13.36 15.87 -8.95
CA PHE A 247 -12.09 15.71 -8.23
C PHE A 247 -10.92 16.48 -8.87
N SER A 248 -10.94 16.73 -10.18
CA SER A 248 -9.93 17.58 -10.84
C SER A 248 -10.12 19.08 -10.59
N LEU A 249 -11.35 19.55 -10.40
CA LEU A 249 -11.66 20.92 -9.98
C LEU A 249 -11.52 21.14 -8.46
N SER A 250 -11.48 20.07 -7.66
CA SER A 250 -11.45 20.14 -6.20
C SER A 250 -10.11 20.65 -5.66
N ASN A 251 -10.20 21.63 -4.75
CA ASN A 251 -9.09 22.02 -3.87
C ASN A 251 -8.98 21.09 -2.65
N GLY A 252 -7.97 21.27 -1.80
CA GLY A 252 -7.73 20.38 -0.66
C GLY A 252 -8.87 20.28 0.37
N THR A 253 -9.74 21.29 0.49
CA THR A 253 -10.98 21.19 1.29
C THR A 253 -12.06 20.42 0.54
N GLY A 254 -12.29 20.73 -0.75
CA GLY A 254 -13.22 20.02 -1.63
C GLY A 254 -12.95 18.52 -1.73
N VAL A 255 -11.67 18.11 -1.83
CA VAL A 255 -11.27 16.68 -1.82
C VAL A 255 -11.72 16.01 -0.53
N ARG A 256 -11.40 16.58 0.65
CA ARG A 256 -11.81 16.00 1.95
C ARG A 256 -13.33 15.93 2.10
N SER A 257 -14.04 16.99 1.73
CA SER A 257 -15.51 17.04 1.75
C SER A 257 -16.19 16.11 0.74
N SER A 258 -15.47 15.68 -0.31
CA SER A 258 -15.98 14.74 -1.33
C SER A 258 -15.64 13.28 -1.02
N LEU A 259 -14.56 12.99 -0.30
CA LEU A 259 -14.21 11.61 0.07
C LEU A 259 -15.21 11.00 1.06
N ALA A 260 -15.65 11.77 2.07
CA ALA A 260 -16.58 11.26 3.09
C ALA A 260 -17.92 10.73 2.50
N PRO A 261 -18.66 11.45 1.62
CA PRO A 261 -19.86 10.91 1.00
C PRO A 261 -19.64 9.67 0.11
N CYS A 262 -18.44 9.48 -0.46
CA CYS A 262 -18.12 8.23 -1.15
C CYS A 262 -18.02 7.05 -0.16
N GLN A 263 -17.43 7.29 1.02
CA GLN A 263 -17.25 6.29 2.07
C GLN A 263 -18.58 5.99 2.79
N ASP A 264 -19.45 6.98 2.96
CA ASP A 264 -20.84 6.82 3.39
C ASP A 264 -21.64 6.00 2.37
N PHE A 265 -21.44 6.22 1.07
CA PHE A 265 -22.05 5.41 0.01
C PHE A 265 -21.57 3.95 0.07
N PHE A 266 -20.25 3.71 0.14
CA PHE A 266 -19.70 2.35 0.24
C PHE A 266 -20.25 1.60 1.47
N SER A 267 -20.37 2.30 2.60
CA SER A 267 -20.89 1.73 3.85
C SER A 267 -22.40 1.45 3.79
N SER A 268 -23.19 2.43 3.35
CA SER A 268 -24.66 2.31 3.28
C SER A 268 -25.16 1.37 2.16
N LYS A 269 -24.31 1.07 1.17
CA LYS A 269 -24.61 0.11 0.08
C LYS A 269 -23.89 -1.23 0.21
N GLN A 270 -23.06 -1.42 1.23
CA GLN A 270 -22.21 -2.61 1.41
C GLN A 270 -21.36 -2.90 0.16
N LYS A 271 -20.63 -1.87 -0.30
CA LYS A 271 -19.75 -1.89 -1.49
C LYS A 271 -18.27 -1.78 -1.16
N TRP A 272 -17.89 -2.09 0.08
CA TRP A 272 -16.50 -2.29 0.50
C TRP A 272 -15.98 -3.71 0.17
N TRP A 273 -16.90 -4.68 0.07
CA TRP A 273 -16.60 -6.08 -0.28
C TRP A 273 -17.72 -6.64 -1.18
N PRO A 274 -17.42 -7.29 -2.32
CA PRO A 274 -16.10 -7.42 -2.96
C PRO A 274 -15.45 -6.05 -3.27
N THR A 275 -14.11 -6.01 -3.30
CA THR A 275 -13.34 -4.74 -3.27
C THR A 275 -13.28 -4.03 -4.62
N GLU A 276 -13.65 -4.69 -5.71
CA GLU A 276 -13.50 -4.21 -7.09
C GLU A 276 -14.15 -2.84 -7.32
N PHE A 277 -15.35 -2.60 -6.76
CA PHE A 277 -16.05 -1.32 -6.91
C PHE A 277 -15.37 -0.18 -6.14
N CYS A 278 -15.11 -0.36 -4.83
CA CYS A 278 -14.49 0.70 -4.03
C CYS A 278 -13.05 1.01 -4.49
N VAL A 279 -12.31 -0.01 -4.95
CA VAL A 279 -11.02 0.15 -5.63
C VAL A 279 -11.17 0.94 -6.92
N SER A 280 -12.11 0.59 -7.80
CA SER A 280 -12.23 1.25 -9.11
C SER A 280 -12.71 2.71 -9.02
N ILE A 281 -13.62 3.03 -8.10
CA ILE A 281 -13.97 4.42 -7.78
C ILE A 281 -12.75 5.16 -7.23
N SER A 282 -11.98 4.52 -6.35
CA SER A 282 -10.77 5.10 -5.77
C SER A 282 -9.68 5.36 -6.80
N GLU A 283 -9.49 4.45 -7.76
CA GLU A 283 -8.58 4.64 -8.90
C GLU A 283 -8.97 5.89 -9.72
N LEU A 284 -10.24 6.04 -10.10
CA LEU A 284 -10.74 7.23 -10.80
C LEU A 284 -10.45 8.50 -9.98
N ILE A 285 -10.73 8.48 -8.68
CA ILE A 285 -10.52 9.62 -7.79
C ILE A 285 -9.03 9.99 -7.73
N LEU A 286 -8.14 9.02 -7.50
CA LEU A 286 -6.68 9.22 -7.41
C LEU A 286 -6.08 9.79 -8.71
N GLN A 287 -6.52 9.26 -9.85
CA GLN A 287 -6.13 9.72 -11.18
C GLN A 287 -6.67 11.13 -11.50
N SER A 288 -7.80 11.51 -10.92
CA SER A 288 -8.46 12.80 -11.17
C SER A 288 -8.02 13.93 -10.23
N ILE A 289 -7.58 13.61 -9.01
CA ILE A 289 -7.10 14.60 -8.03
C ILE A 289 -5.81 15.30 -8.53
N GLN A 290 -5.78 16.63 -8.39
CA GLN A 290 -4.59 17.45 -8.67
C GLN A 290 -3.37 16.93 -7.87
N PRO A 291 -2.16 16.79 -8.46
CA PRO A 291 -1.02 16.10 -7.83
C PRO A 291 -0.72 16.54 -6.39
N GLN A 292 -0.74 17.86 -6.16
CA GLN A 292 -0.54 18.53 -4.86
C GLN A 292 -1.53 18.15 -3.74
N TYR A 293 -2.61 17.44 -4.05
CA TYR A 293 -3.64 17.02 -3.09
C TYR A 293 -3.79 15.49 -2.97
N ARG A 294 -3.07 14.68 -3.77
CA ARG A 294 -3.22 13.20 -3.75
C ARG A 294 -2.95 12.59 -2.37
N TYR A 295 -1.99 13.14 -1.62
CA TYR A 295 -1.67 12.68 -0.26
C TYR A 295 -2.88 12.72 0.70
N LEU A 296 -3.89 13.57 0.45
CA LEU A 296 -5.11 13.62 1.27
C LEU A 296 -5.93 12.34 1.21
N MET A 297 -5.85 11.61 0.09
CA MET A 297 -6.51 10.33 -0.09
C MET A 297 -5.81 9.24 0.74
N LEU A 298 -4.47 9.20 0.72
CA LEU A 298 -3.67 8.34 1.59
C LEU A 298 -3.95 8.62 3.07
N MET A 299 -3.91 9.88 3.50
CA MET A 299 -4.14 10.28 4.89
C MET A 299 -5.56 9.96 5.37
N ASN A 300 -6.57 10.08 4.50
CA ASN A 300 -7.92 9.63 4.78
C ASN A 300 -7.94 8.11 5.03
N VAL A 301 -7.43 7.30 4.10
CA VAL A 301 -7.41 5.83 4.22
C VAL A 301 -6.66 5.36 5.47
N LEU A 302 -5.50 5.95 5.76
CA LEU A 302 -4.72 5.64 6.98
C LEU A 302 -5.49 5.95 8.27
N SER A 303 -6.28 7.03 8.29
CA SER A 303 -7.09 7.37 9.48
C SER A 303 -8.14 6.29 9.79
N TYR A 304 -8.81 5.74 8.77
CA TYR A 304 -9.76 4.64 8.94
C TYR A 304 -9.11 3.29 9.26
N LEU A 305 -7.90 3.03 8.77
CA LEU A 305 -7.15 1.80 9.10
C LEU A 305 -6.64 1.79 10.56
N HIS A 306 -6.46 2.97 11.16
CA HIS A 306 -6.09 3.15 12.56
C HIS A 306 -7.30 3.02 13.52
N GLU A 307 -8.54 3.17 13.05
CA GLU A 307 -9.72 2.93 13.88
C GLU A 307 -9.73 1.47 14.43
N PRO A 308 -10.20 1.26 15.67
CA PRO A 308 -10.43 -0.08 16.18
C PRO A 308 -11.56 -0.74 15.39
N VAL A 309 -11.31 -1.94 14.87
CA VAL A 309 -12.27 -2.74 14.10
C VAL A 309 -12.88 -3.78 15.02
N ASP A 310 -14.19 -3.67 15.30
CA ASP A 310 -14.95 -4.76 15.90
C ASP A 310 -15.02 -5.93 14.91
N MET A 311 -14.66 -7.13 15.37
CA MET A 311 -14.66 -8.35 14.57
C MET A 311 -16.04 -9.00 14.49
N ALA A 312 -16.97 -8.66 15.40
CA ALA A 312 -18.35 -9.09 15.32
C ALA A 312 -19.15 -8.28 14.29
N ASP A 313 -18.76 -7.02 14.02
CA ASP A 313 -19.39 -6.18 13.01
C ASP A 313 -18.80 -6.46 11.62
N GLN A 314 -19.50 -7.29 10.87
CA GLN A 314 -19.14 -7.64 9.50
C GLN A 314 -18.93 -6.41 8.60
N SER A 315 -19.66 -5.31 8.81
CA SER A 315 -19.53 -4.09 8.00
C SER A 315 -18.26 -3.31 8.31
N GLN A 316 -17.77 -3.34 9.56
CA GLN A 316 -16.47 -2.79 9.92
C GLN A 316 -15.33 -3.63 9.37
N VAL A 317 -15.46 -4.97 9.38
CA VAL A 317 -14.49 -5.88 8.75
C VAL A 317 -14.42 -5.65 7.23
N ASP A 318 -15.56 -5.56 6.55
CA ASP A 318 -15.59 -5.29 5.10
C ASP A 318 -15.02 -3.89 4.78
N ARG A 319 -15.37 -2.86 5.56
CA ARG A 319 -14.77 -1.52 5.48
C ARG A 319 -13.26 -1.55 5.67
N PHE A 320 -12.74 -2.34 6.60
CA PHE A 320 -11.30 -2.49 6.81
C PHE A 320 -10.62 -3.12 5.58
N VAL A 321 -11.15 -4.24 5.08
CA VAL A 321 -10.61 -4.93 3.88
C VAL A 321 -10.59 -4.00 2.67
N GLY A 322 -11.70 -3.28 2.41
CA GLY A 322 -11.80 -2.32 1.32
C GLY A 322 -10.79 -1.16 1.43
N ASN A 323 -10.54 -0.62 2.63
CA ASN A 323 -9.52 0.41 2.84
C ASN A 323 -8.09 -0.11 2.61
N VAL A 324 -7.78 -1.38 2.94
CA VAL A 324 -6.48 -1.99 2.63
C VAL A 324 -6.29 -2.16 1.11
N ALA A 325 -7.32 -2.62 0.39
CA ALA A 325 -7.26 -2.74 -1.07
C ALA A 325 -7.13 -1.37 -1.79
N ILE A 326 -7.73 -0.31 -1.23
CA ILE A 326 -7.53 1.06 -1.69
C ILE A 326 -6.10 1.54 -1.36
N LEU A 327 -5.55 1.22 -0.19
CA LEU A 327 -4.17 1.56 0.17
C LEU A 327 -3.17 0.95 -0.81
N ARG A 328 -3.32 -0.33 -1.18
CA ARG A 328 -2.55 -0.94 -2.27
C ARG A 328 -2.67 -0.10 -3.53
N THR A 329 -3.89 0.17 -3.98
CA THR A 329 -4.17 0.90 -5.23
C THR A 329 -3.54 2.30 -5.27
N ILE A 330 -3.40 2.96 -4.12
CA ILE A 330 -2.67 4.24 -4.01
C ILE A 330 -1.17 4.02 -4.22
N LEU A 331 -0.57 3.07 -3.50
CA LEU A 331 0.88 2.88 -3.43
C LEU A 331 1.46 2.14 -4.65
N THR A 332 0.70 1.24 -5.27
CA THR A 332 1.08 0.55 -6.53
C THR A 332 0.71 1.35 -7.78
N SER A 333 0.36 2.63 -7.66
CA SER A 333 0.09 3.50 -8.81
C SER A 333 1.36 4.20 -9.28
N ASN A 334 1.48 4.44 -10.59
CA ASN A 334 2.59 5.20 -11.17
C ASN A 334 2.35 6.73 -11.04
N LEU A 335 1.80 7.17 -9.91
CA LEU A 335 1.43 8.56 -9.65
C LEU A 335 2.24 9.10 -8.47
N GLU A 336 3.03 10.14 -8.71
CA GLU A 336 3.77 10.84 -7.66
C GLU A 336 2.85 11.31 -6.52
N LEU A 337 3.25 11.00 -5.28
CA LEU A 337 2.58 11.39 -4.04
C LEU A 337 3.49 12.30 -3.20
N MET A 338 3.39 13.61 -3.44
CA MET A 338 4.18 14.63 -2.76
C MET A 338 4.02 14.58 -1.23
N GLY A 339 5.13 14.42 -0.50
CA GLY A 339 5.21 14.63 0.95
C GLY A 339 4.81 13.45 1.84
N ILE A 340 4.96 12.19 1.39
CA ILE A 340 4.70 11.01 2.24
C ILE A 340 5.79 10.82 3.31
N PRO A 341 5.43 10.59 4.59
CA PRO A 341 6.36 10.09 5.60
C PRO A 341 6.55 8.57 5.43
N VAL A 342 7.43 8.16 4.50
CA VAL A 342 7.55 6.77 4.03
C VAL A 342 7.81 5.77 5.16
N LEU A 343 8.61 6.14 6.16
CA LEU A 343 8.95 5.26 7.29
C LEU A 343 7.80 5.09 8.30
N GLU A 344 6.95 6.10 8.46
CA GLU A 344 5.72 6.00 9.26
C GLU A 344 4.68 5.13 8.56
N LEU A 345 4.55 5.28 7.24
CA LEU A 345 3.69 4.46 6.40
C LEU A 345 4.14 2.98 6.39
N LEU A 346 5.44 2.71 6.25
CA LEU A 346 6.00 1.37 6.41
C LEU A 346 5.68 0.80 7.80
N THR A 347 5.84 1.61 8.84
CA THR A 347 5.49 1.21 10.22
C THR A 347 4.01 0.87 10.38
N ALA A 348 3.12 1.64 9.76
CA ALA A 348 1.68 1.37 9.75
C ALA A 348 1.37 0.06 9.01
N LEU A 349 1.91 -0.14 7.79
CA LEU A 349 1.74 -1.36 6.99
C LEU A 349 2.23 -2.62 7.74
N TYR A 350 3.41 -2.55 8.37
CA TYR A 350 3.96 -3.62 9.20
C TYR A 350 3.05 -3.95 10.39
N THR A 351 2.56 -2.92 11.08
CA THR A 351 1.67 -3.07 12.24
C THR A 351 0.32 -3.66 11.83
N LEU A 352 -0.21 -3.27 10.67
CA LEU A 352 -1.43 -3.83 10.09
C LEU A 352 -1.25 -5.31 9.70
N MET A 353 -0.09 -5.68 9.15
CA MET A 353 0.21 -7.09 8.84
C MET A 353 0.31 -7.92 10.11
N MET A 354 1.06 -7.47 11.12
CA MET A 354 1.17 -8.21 12.38
C MET A 354 -0.19 -8.31 13.10
N ARG A 355 -1.04 -7.27 13.02
CA ARG A 355 -2.46 -7.33 13.48
C ARG A 355 -3.30 -8.34 12.68
N SER A 356 -2.98 -8.59 11.41
CA SER A 356 -3.62 -9.63 10.59
C SER A 356 -3.14 -11.03 10.97
N LEU A 357 -1.82 -11.24 11.08
CA LEU A 357 -1.22 -12.53 11.45
C LEU A 357 -1.59 -12.99 12.86
N ALA A 358 -1.69 -12.05 13.81
CA ALA A 358 -2.18 -12.30 15.17
C ALA A 358 -3.64 -12.77 15.23
N ARG A 359 -4.41 -12.63 14.14
CA ARG A 359 -5.80 -13.10 14.00
C ARG A 359 -5.89 -14.39 13.18
N THR A 360 -5.06 -14.56 12.15
CA THR A 360 -5.12 -15.72 11.25
C THR A 360 -4.31 -16.91 11.72
N GLY A 361 -3.24 -16.71 12.51
CA GLY A 361 -2.29 -17.75 12.89
C GLY A 361 -1.51 -18.36 11.71
N ALA A 362 -1.58 -17.77 10.51
CA ALA A 362 -0.98 -18.27 9.28
C ALA A 362 -0.81 -17.18 8.21
N ILE A 363 0.18 -17.37 7.33
CA ILE A 363 0.37 -16.63 6.07
C ILE A 363 -0.36 -17.40 4.96
N TYR A 364 -1.16 -16.73 4.13
CA TYR A 364 -1.88 -17.36 3.02
C TYR A 364 -1.13 -17.23 1.68
N ASP A 365 -0.38 -18.27 1.31
CA ASP A 365 0.39 -18.31 0.05
C ASP A 365 -0.44 -18.34 -1.24
N LYS A 366 -1.72 -18.72 -1.16
CA LYS A 366 -2.59 -18.95 -2.33
C LYS A 366 -4.01 -18.51 -2.03
N LYS A 367 -4.66 -17.90 -3.03
CA LYS A 367 -6.06 -17.46 -2.94
C LYS A 367 -6.96 -18.66 -2.56
N PRO A 368 -7.67 -18.63 -1.42
CA PRO A 368 -8.44 -19.78 -0.95
C PRO A 368 -9.69 -20.00 -1.81
N THR A 369 -10.19 -21.24 -1.81
CA THR A 369 -11.42 -21.60 -2.51
C THR A 369 -12.61 -20.79 -1.97
N SER A 370 -13.44 -20.26 -2.87
CA SER A 370 -14.50 -19.28 -2.60
C SER A 370 -15.65 -19.72 -1.68
N GLN A 371 -15.57 -20.91 -1.07
CA GLN A 371 -16.52 -21.41 -0.09
C GLN A 371 -16.35 -20.76 1.29
N HIS A 372 -15.17 -20.21 1.62
CA HIS A 372 -14.89 -19.55 2.89
C HIS A 372 -14.63 -18.05 2.70
N SER A 373 -15.68 -17.23 2.80
CA SER A 373 -15.63 -15.77 2.61
C SER A 373 -14.69 -15.05 3.58
N GLU A 374 -14.62 -15.52 4.83
CA GLU A 374 -13.72 -15.01 5.88
C GLU A 374 -12.24 -15.24 5.52
N GLN A 375 -11.87 -16.47 5.16
CA GLN A 375 -10.51 -16.79 4.70
C GLN A 375 -10.12 -15.97 3.46
N LEU A 376 -11.08 -15.73 2.55
CA LEU A 376 -10.85 -14.93 1.36
C LEU A 376 -10.60 -13.44 1.67
N ARG A 377 -11.24 -12.88 2.70
CA ARG A 377 -10.95 -11.53 3.23
C ARG A 377 -9.57 -11.46 3.88
N HIS A 378 -9.22 -12.47 4.70
CA HIS A 378 -7.90 -12.55 5.33
C HIS A 378 -6.78 -12.66 4.29
N TYR A 379 -6.96 -13.49 3.25
CA TYR A 379 -6.07 -13.55 2.10
C TYR A 379 -5.94 -12.18 1.42
N SER A 380 -7.06 -11.49 1.15
CA SER A 380 -7.02 -10.15 0.53
C SER A 380 -6.20 -9.19 1.38
N VAL A 381 -6.50 -9.06 2.68
CA VAL A 381 -5.75 -8.16 3.58
C VAL A 381 -4.25 -8.46 3.59
N GLN A 382 -3.84 -9.72 3.66
CA GLN A 382 -2.41 -10.06 3.62
C GLN A 382 -1.78 -9.72 2.26
N HIS A 383 -2.39 -10.16 1.16
CA HIS A 383 -1.92 -9.90 -0.20
C HIS A 383 -1.85 -8.39 -0.50
N ASP A 384 -2.94 -7.65 -0.26
CA ASP A 384 -3.03 -6.20 -0.44
C ASP A 384 -1.98 -5.45 0.41
N LEU A 385 -1.62 -5.94 1.62
CA LEU A 385 -0.53 -5.37 2.43
C LEU A 385 0.88 -5.71 1.93
N PHE A 386 1.12 -6.91 1.39
CA PHE A 386 2.39 -7.23 0.72
C PHE A 386 2.61 -6.31 -0.49
N GLU A 387 1.65 -6.25 -1.41
CA GLU A 387 1.67 -5.37 -2.59
C GLU A 387 1.78 -3.88 -2.20
N SER A 388 1.18 -3.45 -1.08
CA SER A 388 1.33 -2.08 -0.57
C SER A 388 2.78 -1.73 -0.22
N ILE A 389 3.56 -2.70 0.28
CA ILE A 389 5.00 -2.52 0.55
C ILE A 389 5.82 -2.59 -0.74
N VAL A 390 5.39 -3.38 -1.73
CA VAL A 390 5.99 -3.36 -3.09
C VAL A 390 5.84 -1.98 -3.74
N GLY A 391 4.70 -1.32 -3.60
CA GLY A 391 4.49 0.05 -4.09
C GLY A 391 5.48 1.08 -3.53
N LEU A 392 6.00 0.86 -2.32
CA LEU A 392 7.06 1.70 -1.71
C LEU A 392 8.46 1.45 -2.28
N ALA A 393 8.66 0.36 -3.03
CA ALA A 393 9.87 0.16 -3.84
C ALA A 393 9.77 0.91 -5.18
N SER A 394 8.59 0.89 -5.81
CA SER A 394 8.35 1.39 -7.18
C SER A 394 8.53 2.90 -7.38
N GLN A 395 8.45 3.72 -6.32
CA GLN A 395 8.70 5.17 -6.39
C GLN A 395 9.71 5.58 -5.32
N SER A 396 10.77 6.30 -5.71
CA SER A 396 11.72 6.92 -4.78
C SER A 396 11.32 8.37 -4.49
N TYR A 397 11.02 8.68 -3.23
CA TYR A 397 10.71 10.03 -2.76
C TYR A 397 11.94 10.76 -2.19
N TYR A 398 13.02 10.05 -1.88
CA TYR A 398 14.31 10.59 -1.43
C TYR A 398 15.44 9.56 -1.61
N SER A 399 16.67 10.05 -1.82
CA SER A 399 17.81 9.25 -2.32
C SER A 399 18.25 8.05 -1.48
N ASN A 400 17.91 7.98 -0.18
CA ASN A 400 18.27 6.88 0.70
C ASN A 400 17.11 5.91 1.01
N GLN A 401 15.92 6.14 0.45
CA GLN A 401 14.67 5.48 0.83
C GLN A 401 14.77 3.95 0.89
N TRP A 402 15.35 3.32 -0.12
CA TRP A 402 15.44 1.86 -0.16
C TRP A 402 16.40 1.29 0.92
N ASN A 403 17.50 1.99 1.22
CA ASN A 403 18.40 1.62 2.32
C ASN A 403 17.68 1.73 3.68
N ASP A 404 16.90 2.79 3.89
CA ASP A 404 16.16 3.02 5.14
C ASP A 404 15.00 2.02 5.33
N ILE A 405 14.30 1.63 4.25
CA ILE A 405 13.28 0.58 4.29
C ILE A 405 13.90 -0.80 4.60
N ILE A 406 15.01 -1.17 3.95
CA ILE A 406 15.72 -2.43 4.23
C ILE A 406 16.22 -2.45 5.68
N SER A 407 16.86 -1.37 6.12
CA SER A 407 17.35 -1.20 7.50
C SER A 407 16.22 -1.33 8.54
N TYR A 408 15.05 -0.78 8.25
CA TYR A 408 13.85 -0.95 9.08
C TYR A 408 13.40 -2.41 9.18
N ILE A 409 13.26 -3.10 8.04
CA ILE A 409 12.79 -4.49 8.00
C ILE A 409 13.78 -5.42 8.73
N ILE A 410 15.09 -5.19 8.55
CA ILE A 410 16.16 -5.91 9.26
C ILE A 410 16.15 -5.61 10.77
N THR A 411 15.89 -4.37 11.17
CA THR A 411 15.72 -4.00 12.59
C THR A 411 14.51 -4.70 13.22
N LYS A 412 13.45 -4.94 12.46
CA LYS A 412 12.29 -5.74 12.92
C LYS A 412 12.64 -7.22 13.05
N LEU A 413 13.33 -7.83 12.07
CA LEU A 413 13.78 -9.22 12.11
C LEU A 413 14.52 -9.56 13.42
N ARG A 414 15.50 -8.72 13.81
CA ARG A 414 16.37 -9.02 14.95
C ARG A 414 15.71 -8.85 16.33
N ASN A 415 14.56 -8.19 16.41
CA ASN A 415 13.86 -7.97 17.69
C ASN A 415 13.11 -9.23 18.20
N THR A 416 12.99 -10.28 17.38
CA THR A 416 12.46 -11.60 17.80
C THR A 416 13.58 -12.61 18.01
N SER A 417 14.60 -12.64 17.15
CA SER A 417 15.76 -13.56 17.27
C SER A 417 16.64 -13.33 18.51
N SER A 418 16.44 -12.23 19.25
CA SER A 418 17.20 -11.88 20.46
C SER A 418 16.54 -12.30 21.78
N LEU A 419 15.39 -12.99 21.74
CA LEU A 419 14.80 -13.67 22.90
C LEU A 419 15.43 -15.09 23.04
N PRO A 420 16.12 -15.40 24.16
CA PRO A 420 16.64 -16.74 24.38
C PRO A 420 15.51 -17.75 24.53
N ILE A 421 15.54 -18.82 23.73
CA ILE A 421 14.61 -19.95 23.87
C ILE A 421 14.93 -20.69 25.17
N GLY A 422 14.23 -20.32 26.24
CA GLY A 422 14.21 -21.09 27.48
C GLY A 422 13.62 -22.49 27.24
N PRO A 423 14.13 -23.55 27.89
CA PRO A 423 13.66 -24.90 27.66
C PRO A 423 12.18 -25.06 28.03
N PRO A 424 11.38 -25.79 27.23
CA PRO A 424 9.95 -25.92 27.46
C PRO A 424 9.66 -26.82 28.69
N GLY A 425 9.28 -26.18 29.79
CA GLY A 425 8.57 -26.85 30.89
C GLY A 425 9.26 -26.83 32.26
N SER A 426 8.85 -25.88 33.11
CA SER A 426 8.76 -26.10 34.57
C SER A 426 7.75 -25.14 35.22
N ASN A 427 6.49 -25.17 34.76
CA ASN A 427 5.38 -24.49 35.44
C ASN A 427 4.92 -25.32 36.66
N ASN A 428 5.74 -25.36 37.70
CA ASN A 428 5.31 -25.84 39.02
C ASN A 428 4.61 -24.69 39.77
N ASN A 429 3.32 -24.48 39.46
CA ASN A 429 2.43 -23.60 40.21
C ASN A 429 1.07 -24.29 40.42
N ASN A 430 1.03 -25.24 41.35
CA ASN A 430 -0.20 -25.58 42.06
C ASN A 430 -0.15 -24.90 43.42
N ASN A 431 -1.03 -23.92 43.62
CA ASN A 431 -1.64 -23.62 44.91
C ASN A 431 -2.83 -22.70 44.64
N ASP A 432 -4.01 -23.30 44.55
CA ASP A 432 -5.26 -22.55 44.68
C ASP A 432 -5.30 -21.89 46.07
N ASN A 433 -5.62 -20.61 46.11
CA ASN A 433 -6.31 -20.01 47.24
C ASN A 433 -7.39 -19.11 46.66
N ASP A 434 -8.62 -19.44 47.00
CA ASP A 434 -9.84 -18.82 46.49
C ASP A 434 -10.11 -17.50 47.22
N ASP A 435 -10.02 -16.39 46.49
CA ASP A 435 -10.56 -15.08 46.89
C ASP A 435 -11.08 -14.40 45.61
N THR A 436 -12.40 -14.42 45.41
CA THR A 436 -13.02 -14.02 44.13
C THR A 436 -13.06 -12.50 43.93
N ASP A 437 -12.35 -12.00 42.92
CA ASP A 437 -12.50 -10.64 42.38
C ASP A 437 -12.78 -10.69 40.86
N PRO A 438 -14.00 -10.38 40.39
CA PRO A 438 -14.45 -10.72 39.03
C PRO A 438 -14.03 -9.74 37.92
N ASP A 439 -13.40 -8.60 38.24
CA ASP A 439 -13.26 -7.46 37.31
C ASP A 439 -11.97 -7.44 36.45
N ASN A 440 -11.10 -8.46 36.55
CA ASN A 440 -9.78 -8.46 35.91
C ASN A 440 -9.61 -9.41 34.68
N GLU A 441 -10.69 -9.79 34.00
CA GLU A 441 -10.64 -10.53 32.73
C GLU A 441 -10.24 -9.61 31.55
N LYS A 442 -9.00 -9.09 31.54
CA LYS A 442 -8.52 -8.15 30.51
C LYS A 442 -7.11 -8.42 29.99
N VAL A 443 -7.03 -8.44 28.65
CA VAL A 443 -5.80 -8.43 27.82
C VAL A 443 -4.93 -9.69 27.86
N ALA A 444 -5.47 -10.80 27.36
CA ALA A 444 -4.65 -11.79 26.66
C ALA A 444 -4.12 -11.18 25.35
N THR A 445 -2.93 -10.55 25.39
CA THR A 445 -2.31 -9.94 24.20
C THR A 445 -2.12 -11.00 23.11
N HIS A 446 -2.77 -10.82 21.95
CA HIS A 446 -2.54 -11.66 20.78
C HIS A 446 -1.17 -11.32 20.18
N GLN A 447 -0.12 -11.94 20.69
CA GLN A 447 1.24 -11.83 20.16
C GLN A 447 1.37 -12.75 18.94
N VAL A 448 2.01 -12.26 17.87
CA VAL A 448 2.33 -13.09 16.70
C VAL A 448 3.43 -14.08 17.10
N PRO A 449 3.28 -15.39 16.86
CA PRO A 449 4.37 -16.35 17.09
C PRO A 449 5.64 -15.94 16.34
N ASP A 450 6.81 -16.00 17.00
CA ASP A 450 8.06 -15.44 16.47
C ASP A 450 8.41 -15.96 15.07
N TYR A 451 8.21 -17.27 14.82
CA TYR A 451 8.34 -17.89 13.50
C TYR A 451 7.52 -17.17 12.41
N LEU A 452 6.23 -16.88 12.66
CA LEU A 452 5.36 -16.22 11.69
C LEU A 452 5.71 -14.74 11.50
N TYR A 453 6.18 -14.09 12.58
CA TYR A 453 6.72 -12.75 12.51
C TYR A 453 7.94 -12.74 11.58
N GLN A 454 8.96 -13.53 11.90
CA GLN A 454 10.21 -13.64 11.14
C GLN A 454 9.98 -14.05 9.68
N GLN A 455 9.15 -15.06 9.42
CA GLN A 455 8.83 -15.52 8.07
C GLN A 455 8.15 -14.41 7.24
N CYS A 456 7.21 -13.66 7.83
CA CYS A 456 6.61 -12.51 7.17
C CYS A 456 7.62 -11.38 6.94
N SER A 457 8.52 -11.15 7.91
CA SER A 457 9.56 -10.13 7.85
C SER A 457 10.60 -10.40 6.75
N VAL A 458 11.04 -11.66 6.58
CA VAL A 458 11.92 -12.05 5.45
C VAL A 458 11.19 -11.91 4.13
N ARG A 459 9.93 -12.36 4.02
CA ARG A 459 9.12 -12.18 2.80
C ARG A 459 8.93 -10.71 2.41
N PHE A 460 8.79 -9.79 3.38
CA PHE A 460 8.78 -8.36 3.08
C PHE A 460 10.12 -7.87 2.52
N LEU A 461 11.24 -8.34 3.07
CA LEU A 461 12.58 -7.98 2.58
C LEU A 461 12.81 -8.48 1.15
N ASP A 462 12.48 -9.74 0.90
CA ASP A 462 12.60 -10.46 -0.36
C ASP A 462 11.83 -9.77 -1.51
N ILE A 463 10.52 -9.58 -1.34
CA ILE A 463 9.67 -8.99 -2.38
C ILE A 463 9.99 -7.49 -2.56
N PHE A 464 10.36 -6.77 -1.50
CA PHE A 464 10.77 -5.37 -1.61
C PHE A 464 12.09 -5.21 -2.38
N GLU A 465 13.11 -5.99 -2.03
CA GLU A 465 14.45 -5.95 -2.62
C GLU A 465 14.39 -6.21 -4.13
N THR A 466 13.68 -7.26 -4.54
CA THR A 466 13.56 -7.64 -5.95
C THR A 466 12.88 -6.55 -6.78
N ASN A 467 11.86 -5.87 -6.23
CA ASN A 467 11.18 -4.79 -6.92
C ASN A 467 11.95 -3.46 -6.88
N ALA A 468 12.72 -3.18 -5.84
CA ALA A 468 13.57 -1.98 -5.76
C ALA A 468 14.74 -2.08 -6.76
N LEU A 469 15.36 -3.26 -6.91
CA LEU A 469 16.36 -3.51 -7.94
C LEU A 469 15.76 -3.35 -9.35
N LYS A 470 14.59 -3.94 -9.60
CA LYS A 470 13.93 -3.82 -10.90
C LYS A 470 13.59 -2.35 -11.22
N ALA A 471 13.09 -1.59 -10.24
CA ALA A 471 12.81 -0.17 -10.43
C ALA A 471 14.07 0.61 -10.88
N LEU A 472 15.24 0.29 -10.31
CA LEU A 472 16.54 0.88 -10.70
C LEU A 472 17.00 0.49 -12.12
N GLU A 473 16.58 -0.67 -12.64
CA GLU A 473 16.84 -1.08 -14.02
C GLU A 473 15.89 -0.42 -15.03
N ASP A 474 14.61 -0.26 -14.68
CA ASP A 474 13.56 0.33 -15.54
C ASP A 474 13.71 1.86 -15.64
N GLU A 475 13.94 2.58 -14.52
CA GLU A 475 14.43 3.97 -14.52
C GLU A 475 15.55 4.15 -13.47
N PRO A 476 16.72 4.74 -13.84
CA PRO A 476 17.79 5.01 -12.90
C PRO A 476 17.43 6.20 -11.98
N ALA A 477 16.60 5.94 -10.98
CA ALA A 477 16.16 6.89 -9.96
C ALA A 477 17.36 7.60 -9.32
N ASP A 478 17.48 8.91 -9.57
CA ASP A 478 18.57 9.84 -9.19
C ASP A 478 19.95 9.19 -9.03
N ALA A 479 20.92 9.53 -9.89
CA ALA A 479 22.26 8.89 -9.99
C ALA A 479 23.15 8.85 -8.72
N ASN A 480 22.63 9.31 -7.57
CA ASN A 480 23.19 9.17 -6.23
C ASN A 480 22.56 8.01 -5.40
N THR A 481 21.53 7.32 -5.89
CA THR A 481 20.86 6.21 -5.17
C THR A 481 21.76 4.97 -5.16
N VAL A 482 22.56 4.83 -4.10
CA VAL A 482 23.51 3.73 -3.93
C VAL A 482 23.04 2.79 -2.82
N PHE A 483 22.80 1.53 -3.17
CA PHE A 483 22.56 0.46 -2.20
C PHE A 483 23.81 0.20 -1.35
N MET A 484 23.72 0.47 -0.04
CA MET A 484 24.84 0.28 0.88
C MET A 484 24.83 -1.14 1.45
N VAL A 485 25.87 -1.94 1.20
CA VAL A 485 25.90 -3.34 1.67
C VAL A 485 25.92 -3.44 3.20
N ASP A 486 26.47 -2.44 3.91
CA ASP A 486 26.56 -2.47 5.38
C ASP A 486 25.19 -2.47 6.10
N ILE A 487 24.08 -2.07 5.44
CA ILE A 487 22.72 -2.15 6.01
C ILE A 487 22.29 -3.58 6.32
N TRP A 488 22.90 -4.57 5.65
CA TRP A 488 22.63 -5.99 5.88
C TRP A 488 23.34 -6.54 7.11
N THR A 489 24.41 -5.88 7.57
CA THR A 489 25.25 -6.34 8.70
C THR A 489 24.45 -6.71 9.96
N PRO A 490 23.46 -5.90 10.42
CA PRO A 490 22.66 -6.23 11.60
C PRO A 490 21.70 -7.42 11.40
N GLY A 491 21.45 -7.84 10.15
CA GLY A 491 20.57 -8.96 9.81
C GLY A 491 21.30 -10.28 9.63
N LEU A 492 22.63 -10.30 9.59
CA LEU A 492 23.43 -11.50 9.32
C LEU A 492 23.27 -12.60 10.39
N GLU A 493 22.74 -12.25 11.57
CA GLU A 493 22.36 -13.21 12.61
C GLU A 493 21.22 -14.16 12.15
N VAL A 494 20.35 -13.73 11.24
CA VAL A 494 19.27 -14.56 10.65
C VAL A 494 19.82 -15.74 9.85
N LEU A 495 21.07 -15.68 9.37
CA LEU A 495 21.73 -16.82 8.70
C LEU A 495 21.95 -18.03 9.60
N HIS A 496 21.81 -17.91 10.93
CA HIS A 496 21.88 -19.03 11.87
C HIS A 496 20.67 -19.10 12.82
N ASP A 497 19.52 -18.61 12.35
CA ASP A 497 18.22 -18.74 13.00
C ASP A 497 17.81 -20.22 13.21
N PRO A 498 17.11 -20.59 14.31
CA PRO A 498 16.65 -21.96 14.54
C PRO A 498 15.71 -22.52 13.46
N TYR A 499 15.06 -21.68 12.66
CA TYR A 499 14.11 -22.11 11.63
C TYR A 499 14.75 -22.12 10.24
N GLN A 500 14.99 -23.33 9.71
CA GLN A 500 15.64 -23.55 8.42
C GLN A 500 15.06 -22.73 7.25
N ASP A 501 13.73 -22.69 7.10
CA ASP A 501 13.12 -21.96 5.97
C ASP A 501 13.33 -20.44 6.05
N ILE A 502 13.50 -19.89 7.26
CA ILE A 502 13.83 -18.47 7.48
C ILE A 502 15.30 -18.21 7.15
N ARG A 503 16.24 -19.09 7.58
CA ARG A 503 17.65 -19.02 7.18
C ARG A 503 17.81 -19.04 5.67
N LEU A 504 17.16 -20.00 5.01
CA LEU A 504 17.26 -20.21 3.57
C LEU A 504 16.69 -19.02 2.79
N GLN A 505 15.48 -18.57 3.08
CA GLN A 505 14.90 -17.43 2.35
C GLN A 505 15.73 -16.14 2.55
N PHE A 506 16.23 -15.88 3.77
CA PHE A 506 17.10 -14.71 4.00
C PHE A 506 18.44 -14.83 3.26
N ALA A 507 19.02 -16.03 3.18
CA ALA A 507 20.22 -16.29 2.40
C ALA A 507 19.97 -16.10 0.90
N ASP A 508 18.87 -16.62 0.36
CA ASP A 508 18.50 -16.48 -1.05
C ASP A 508 18.32 -14.99 -1.44
N THR A 509 17.60 -14.19 -0.65
CA THR A 509 17.49 -12.74 -0.88
C THR A 509 18.87 -12.05 -0.80
N LEU A 510 19.72 -12.41 0.16
CA LEU A 510 21.06 -11.82 0.29
C LEU A 510 21.98 -12.21 -0.88
N ILE A 511 21.87 -13.44 -1.40
CA ILE A 511 22.57 -13.90 -2.60
C ILE A 511 22.09 -13.10 -3.82
N HIS A 512 20.77 -12.92 -3.96
CA HIS A 512 20.19 -12.09 -5.02
C HIS A 512 20.72 -10.65 -4.95
N PHE A 513 20.64 -10.00 -3.80
CA PHE A 513 21.14 -8.64 -3.60
C PHE A 513 22.62 -8.47 -3.96
N LEU A 514 23.49 -9.38 -3.47
CA LEU A 514 24.92 -9.33 -3.74
C LEU A 514 25.28 -9.61 -5.20
N GLY A 515 24.48 -10.43 -5.90
CA GLY A 515 24.65 -10.75 -7.31
C GLY A 515 24.09 -9.67 -8.25
N SER A 516 22.84 -9.26 -8.05
CA SER A 516 22.11 -8.33 -8.93
C SER A 516 22.58 -6.88 -8.82
N THR A 517 23.14 -6.46 -7.68
CA THR A 517 23.78 -5.13 -7.56
C THR A 517 25.19 -5.07 -8.17
N LEU A 518 25.72 -6.14 -8.75
CA LEU A 518 27.07 -6.20 -9.33
C LEU A 518 27.21 -5.26 -10.55
N LYS A 519 28.36 -4.62 -10.70
CA LYS A 519 28.63 -3.79 -11.89
C LYS A 519 28.64 -4.69 -13.13
N ARG A 520 27.93 -4.31 -14.19
CA ARG A 520 27.74 -5.15 -15.38
C ARG A 520 29.03 -5.48 -16.17
N ASP A 521 30.09 -4.69 -15.99
CA ASP A 521 31.45 -4.94 -16.53
C ASP A 521 32.39 -5.63 -15.52
N SER A 522 31.85 -6.19 -14.43
CA SER A 522 32.62 -6.93 -13.41
C SER A 522 32.76 -8.40 -13.78
N ASP A 523 33.59 -8.68 -14.79
CA ASP A 523 34.37 -9.91 -14.77
C ASP A 523 35.13 -10.04 -13.44
N TYR A 524 35.61 -11.23 -13.09
CA TYR A 524 36.20 -11.54 -11.77
C TYR A 524 37.35 -10.63 -11.31
N LEU A 525 37.93 -9.82 -12.22
CA LEU A 525 39.07 -8.95 -11.98
C LEU A 525 38.88 -7.58 -12.64
N SER A 526 38.19 -6.67 -11.95
CA SER A 526 38.34 -5.24 -12.25
C SER A 526 39.78 -4.84 -11.92
N GLY A 527 40.56 -4.42 -12.93
CA GLY A 527 42.02 -4.34 -12.91
C GLY A 527 42.64 -3.26 -12.00
N SER A 528 42.39 -3.31 -10.69
CA SER A 528 42.89 -2.36 -9.69
C SER A 528 43.03 -2.97 -8.28
N TYR A 529 43.91 -3.97 -8.18
CA TYR A 529 44.41 -4.61 -6.94
C TYR A 529 45.00 -3.64 -5.87
N THR A 530 44.95 -2.33 -6.09
CA THR A 530 45.57 -1.29 -5.25
C THR A 530 44.56 -0.44 -4.48
N SER A 531 43.25 -0.60 -4.70
CA SER A 531 42.23 0.24 -4.05
C SER A 531 41.74 -0.32 -2.70
N PHE A 532 42.56 -0.17 -1.66
CA PHE A 532 42.32 -0.61 -0.27
C PHE A 532 41.05 -0.03 0.43
N HIS A 533 40.21 0.71 -0.28
CA HIS A 533 39.04 1.43 0.25
C HIS A 533 37.67 0.92 -0.27
N HIS A 534 37.62 -0.06 -1.17
CA HIS A 534 36.35 -0.52 -1.78
C HIS A 534 35.72 -1.79 -1.18
N GLY A 535 36.41 -2.49 -0.27
CA GLY A 535 35.87 -3.66 0.41
C GLY A 535 35.30 -3.31 1.78
N ASN A 536 33.98 -3.41 1.99
CA ASN A 536 33.32 -3.14 3.27
C ASN A 536 33.79 -4.16 4.33
N PRO A 537 34.70 -3.79 5.25
CA PRO A 537 35.45 -4.78 6.02
C PRO A 537 34.61 -5.39 7.14
N ASN A 538 33.70 -4.57 7.70
CA ASN A 538 32.80 -4.94 8.77
C ASN A 538 31.77 -5.95 8.25
N PHE A 539 31.08 -5.64 7.14
CA PHE A 539 30.13 -6.57 6.51
C PHE A 539 30.77 -7.93 6.20
N ILE A 540 31.92 -7.96 5.51
CA ILE A 540 32.58 -9.22 5.13
C ILE A 540 32.98 -10.03 6.38
N HIS A 541 33.51 -9.38 7.42
CA HIS A 541 33.85 -10.07 8.67
C HIS A 541 32.62 -10.68 9.37
N HIS A 542 31.53 -9.92 9.51
CA HIS A 542 30.31 -10.43 10.14
C HIS A 542 29.61 -11.49 9.30
N LEU A 543 29.68 -11.42 7.97
CA LEU A 543 29.14 -12.43 7.06
C LEU A 543 29.89 -13.74 7.20
N LEU A 544 31.23 -13.72 7.09
CA LEU A 544 32.05 -14.91 7.28
C LEU A 544 31.89 -15.50 8.69
N LYS A 545 31.78 -14.65 9.74
CA LYS A 545 31.48 -15.10 11.11
C LYS A 545 30.11 -15.79 11.21
N SER A 546 29.06 -15.22 10.61
CA SER A 546 27.70 -15.79 10.66
C SER A 546 27.60 -17.08 9.85
N VAL A 547 28.25 -17.16 8.69
CA VAL A 547 28.37 -18.40 7.90
C VAL A 547 29.21 -19.46 8.63
N PHE A 548 30.19 -19.08 9.45
CA PHE A 548 30.91 -20.03 10.33
C PHE A 548 29.97 -20.67 11.35
N VAL A 549 29.13 -19.86 12.02
CA VAL A 549 28.15 -20.35 13.00
C VAL A 549 27.07 -21.20 12.32
N TRP A 550 26.58 -20.79 11.15
CA TRP A 550 25.65 -21.60 10.34
C TRP A 550 26.26 -22.97 9.98
N ALA A 551 27.50 -22.99 9.46
CA ALA A 551 28.23 -24.22 9.16
C ALA A 551 28.54 -25.09 10.40
N GLN A 552 28.39 -24.56 11.61
CA GLN A 552 28.51 -25.29 12.87
C GLN A 552 27.18 -25.93 13.36
N LEU A 553 26.01 -25.50 12.88
CA LEU A 553 24.71 -26.03 13.32
C LEU A 553 24.54 -27.54 13.04
N ASP A 554 23.74 -28.22 13.86
CA ASP A 554 23.51 -29.67 13.78
C ASP A 554 22.35 -30.08 12.84
N ASP A 555 21.53 -29.13 12.41
CA ASP A 555 20.34 -29.34 11.57
C ASP A 555 20.56 -29.06 10.07
N LEU A 556 21.82 -28.87 9.65
CA LEU A 556 22.21 -28.59 8.26
C LEU A 556 21.71 -29.64 7.23
N ASP A 557 21.00 -29.16 6.22
CA ASP A 557 20.60 -29.91 5.01
C ASP A 557 21.50 -29.57 3.82
N THR A 558 21.37 -30.34 2.75
CA THR A 558 21.89 -30.05 1.41
C THR A 558 21.54 -28.65 0.91
N ARG A 559 20.36 -28.11 1.26
CA ARG A 559 19.94 -26.75 0.93
C ARG A 559 20.79 -25.68 1.64
N ASP A 560 20.98 -25.80 2.95
CA ASP A 560 21.85 -24.88 3.72
C ASP A 560 23.27 -24.87 3.12
N MET A 561 23.79 -26.06 2.81
CA MET A 561 25.11 -26.22 2.20
C MET A 561 25.22 -25.55 0.82
N MET A 562 24.17 -25.59 -0.01
CA MET A 562 24.14 -24.87 -1.29
C MET A 562 24.08 -23.35 -1.12
N ALA A 563 23.29 -22.84 -0.17
CA ALA A 563 23.23 -21.40 0.12
C ALA A 563 24.56 -20.87 0.69
N ILE A 564 25.22 -21.63 1.58
CA ILE A 564 26.57 -21.34 2.09
C ILE A 564 27.58 -21.27 0.95
N HIS A 565 27.57 -22.23 0.01
CA HIS A 565 28.42 -22.20 -1.19
C HIS A 565 28.19 -20.93 -2.02
N GLN A 566 26.93 -20.62 -2.35
CA GLN A 566 26.58 -19.46 -3.17
C GLN A 566 27.00 -18.13 -2.53
N LEU A 567 26.79 -17.95 -1.22
CA LEU A 567 27.28 -16.77 -0.48
C LEU A 567 28.82 -16.64 -0.57
N LEU A 568 29.55 -17.74 -0.40
CA LEU A 568 31.02 -17.75 -0.49
C LEU A 568 31.53 -17.47 -1.90
N HIS A 569 30.78 -17.82 -2.96
CA HIS A 569 31.09 -17.42 -4.34
C HIS A 569 30.71 -15.97 -4.66
N CYS A 570 29.72 -15.38 -3.98
CA CYS A 570 29.39 -13.96 -4.16
C CYS A 570 30.46 -13.02 -3.54
N ILE A 571 31.13 -13.39 -2.44
CA ILE A 571 32.12 -12.51 -1.78
C ILE A 571 33.30 -12.13 -2.71
N PRO A 572 34.01 -13.06 -3.38
CA PRO A 572 35.05 -12.72 -4.36
C PRO A 572 34.55 -11.89 -5.54
N LYS A 573 33.37 -12.23 -6.09
CA LYS A 573 32.77 -11.49 -7.22
C LYS A 573 32.42 -10.05 -6.86
N ARG A 574 31.96 -9.82 -5.62
CA ARG A 574 31.45 -8.53 -5.14
C ARG A 574 32.54 -7.57 -4.66
N PHE A 575 33.65 -8.10 -4.15
CA PHE A 575 34.68 -7.32 -3.45
C PHE A 575 36.11 -7.58 -3.99
N ASP A 576 36.23 -8.08 -5.21
CA ASP A 576 37.48 -8.35 -5.92
C ASP A 576 38.51 -9.13 -5.06
N GLY A 577 39.81 -8.84 -5.24
CA GLY A 577 40.89 -9.39 -4.44
C GLY A 577 40.77 -9.13 -2.94
N TYR A 578 40.03 -8.12 -2.48
CA TYR A 578 39.79 -7.91 -1.05
C TYR A 578 38.88 -9.01 -0.47
N GLY A 579 37.82 -9.36 -1.20
CA GLY A 579 36.95 -10.49 -0.88
C GLY A 579 37.71 -11.81 -0.81
N ILE A 580 38.61 -12.05 -1.78
CA ILE A 580 39.48 -13.24 -1.79
C ILE A 580 40.38 -13.28 -0.55
N ILE A 581 41.14 -12.21 -0.28
CA ILE A 581 42.09 -12.14 0.85
C ILE A 581 41.39 -12.37 2.21
N ARG A 582 40.17 -11.86 2.38
CA ARG A 582 39.39 -12.07 3.62
C ARG A 582 38.78 -13.47 3.74
N THR A 583 38.45 -14.12 2.61
CA THR A 583 37.77 -15.42 2.61
C THR A 583 38.75 -16.59 2.74
N VAL A 584 40.01 -16.48 2.26
CA VAL A 584 41.02 -17.56 2.35
C VAL A 584 41.24 -18.09 3.78
N PRO A 585 41.45 -17.27 4.83
CA PRO A 585 41.59 -17.78 6.20
C PRO A 585 40.34 -18.52 6.73
N PHE A 586 39.16 -18.08 6.31
CA PHE A 586 37.89 -18.71 6.66
C PHE A 586 37.70 -20.06 5.94
N ILE A 587 38.13 -20.19 4.69
CA ILE A 587 38.10 -21.46 3.94
C ILE A 587 38.99 -22.51 4.62
N PHE A 588 40.17 -22.12 5.10
CA PHE A 588 40.98 -23.01 5.95
C PHE A 588 40.26 -23.39 7.25
N ALA A 589 39.59 -22.46 7.92
CA ALA A 589 38.82 -22.77 9.13
C ALA A 589 37.63 -23.73 8.87
N LEU A 590 36.98 -23.66 7.69
CA LEU A 590 35.98 -24.66 7.27
C LEU A 590 36.61 -26.02 6.96
N GLN A 591 37.80 -26.05 6.34
CA GLN A 591 38.54 -27.30 6.11
C GLN A 591 38.98 -27.94 7.43
N ASP A 592 39.36 -27.13 8.42
CA ASP A 592 39.68 -27.59 9.77
C ASP A 592 38.43 -28.06 10.52
N LEU A 593 37.25 -27.45 10.36
CA LEU A 593 36.00 -28.00 10.90
C LEU A 593 35.65 -29.36 10.27
N ALA A 594 35.77 -29.48 8.95
CA ALA A 594 35.53 -30.75 8.24
C ALA A 594 36.49 -31.86 8.70
N GLN A 595 37.76 -31.52 8.97
CA GLN A 595 38.77 -32.45 9.49
C GLN A 595 38.58 -32.77 10.97
N ASN A 596 38.36 -31.78 11.84
CA ASN A 596 38.26 -31.99 13.29
C ASN A 596 37.04 -32.82 13.69
N CYS A 597 35.97 -32.84 12.89
CA CYS A 597 34.85 -33.77 13.07
C CYS A 597 35.25 -35.27 12.93
N THR A 598 36.49 -35.61 12.58
CA THR A 598 37.01 -37.00 12.60
C THR A 598 37.54 -37.44 13.96
N HIS A 599 37.80 -36.52 14.89
CA HIS A 599 38.35 -36.79 16.21
C HIS A 599 37.54 -36.07 17.29
N GLY A 600 36.76 -36.82 18.07
CA GLY A 600 35.79 -36.29 19.05
C GLY A 600 36.42 -35.61 20.28
N ASN A 601 36.93 -34.40 20.11
CA ASN A 601 37.29 -33.45 21.16
C ASN A 601 36.52 -32.13 20.98
N GLN A 602 36.28 -31.41 22.07
CA GLN A 602 35.61 -30.10 22.02
C GLN A 602 36.54 -29.03 21.41
N PRO A 603 35.98 -28.04 20.68
CA PRO A 603 36.76 -26.88 20.25
C PRO A 603 37.08 -25.98 21.46
N THR A 604 38.35 -25.90 21.83
CA THR A 604 38.85 -24.80 22.66
C THR A 604 38.85 -23.51 21.85
N LEU A 605 38.41 -22.39 22.44
CA LEU A 605 38.65 -21.07 21.85
C LEU A 605 40.16 -20.83 21.67
N LEU A 606 40.51 -20.05 20.66
CA LEU A 606 41.83 -19.43 20.56
C LEU A 606 41.92 -18.31 21.60
N ASP A 607 42.82 -18.46 22.58
CA ASP A 607 43.16 -17.40 23.53
C ASP A 607 43.86 -16.21 22.83
N ASP A 608 43.53 -14.99 23.23
CA ASP A 608 44.10 -13.73 22.71
C ASP A 608 45.58 -13.51 23.12
N LYS A 609 46.54 -14.29 22.59
CA LYS A 609 47.99 -14.03 22.78
C LYS A 609 48.92 -14.39 21.61
N VAL A 610 48.96 -13.55 20.58
CA VAL A 610 50.20 -13.22 19.85
C VAL A 610 50.17 -11.72 19.52
N GLY A 611 51.01 -10.90 20.17
CA GLY A 611 50.88 -9.44 20.01
C GLY A 611 51.87 -8.55 20.76
N ASP A 612 53.11 -9.00 21.01
CA ASP A 612 54.27 -8.09 21.17
C ASP A 612 55.59 -8.87 21.33
N SER A 613 56.53 -8.70 20.38
CA SER A 613 57.86 -8.08 20.62
C SER A 613 58.74 -8.10 19.36
N ASP A 614 59.76 -7.24 19.33
CA ASP A 614 60.95 -7.28 18.45
C ASP A 614 60.77 -6.98 16.94
N ILE A 615 60.32 -5.76 16.63
CA ILE A 615 60.94 -4.97 15.54
C ILE A 615 61.63 -3.77 16.16
N GLY A 616 62.96 -3.85 16.29
CA GLY A 616 63.75 -2.80 16.91
C GLY A 616 65.23 -2.86 16.53
N ASP A 617 65.56 -2.42 15.30
CA ASP A 617 66.69 -1.50 15.10
C ASP A 617 66.83 -1.04 13.63
N THR A 618 66.48 0.22 13.34
CA THR A 618 67.28 1.05 12.42
C THR A 618 67.00 2.55 12.59
N ALA A 619 68.06 3.30 12.91
CA ALA A 619 68.20 4.77 12.79
C ALA A 619 67.31 5.70 13.67
N HIS A 620 67.95 6.31 14.67
CA HIS A 620 67.53 7.57 15.31
C HIS A 620 67.35 8.74 14.31
N ILE A 621 66.59 9.79 14.68
CA ILE A 621 67.04 11.21 14.87
C ILE A 621 65.83 12.20 14.96
N TYR A 622 65.89 13.16 15.91
CA TYR A 622 64.88 14.21 16.27
C TYR A 622 63.52 13.72 16.85
N LYS A 623 62.76 14.49 17.66
CA LYS A 623 63.08 15.31 18.87
C LYS A 623 61.78 15.85 19.53
N ASP A 624 61.81 15.99 20.86
CA ASP A 624 61.07 16.93 21.74
C ASP A 624 59.54 17.17 21.66
N SER A 625 58.87 17.01 22.82
CA SER A 625 57.70 17.77 23.36
C SER A 625 56.28 17.56 22.72
N TYR A 626 55.13 17.58 23.42
CA TYR A 626 54.71 18.21 24.70
C TYR A 626 53.59 17.44 25.48
N MET A 627 53.64 17.52 26.83
CA MET A 627 52.57 17.65 27.87
C MET A 627 51.34 16.70 28.04
N THR A 628 51.00 16.50 29.32
CA THR A 628 49.83 15.87 30.02
C THR A 628 48.66 16.89 30.21
N PRO A 629 47.55 16.69 31.00
CA PRO A 629 47.02 15.59 31.89
C PRO A 629 45.62 15.04 31.46
N THR A 630 44.93 14.01 31.99
CA THR A 630 44.74 13.27 33.29
C THR A 630 43.70 13.79 34.31
N GLY A 631 42.79 12.89 34.76
CA GLY A 631 41.80 12.96 35.87
C GLY A 631 40.81 11.77 35.73
N GLU A 632 40.63 10.82 36.65
CA GLU A 632 40.01 10.86 38.01
C GLU A 632 38.46 10.94 37.97
N SER A 633 37.65 10.17 38.72
CA SER A 633 37.88 9.32 39.92
C SER A 633 36.81 8.20 40.17
N GLU A 634 37.12 7.29 41.10
CA GLU A 634 36.35 6.42 42.06
C GLU A 634 34.80 6.28 42.02
N THR A 635 34.15 5.17 42.44
CA THR A 635 33.96 4.68 43.85
C THR A 635 33.34 3.25 43.95
N THR A 636 33.10 2.70 45.17
CA THR A 636 32.82 1.26 45.47
C THR A 636 31.76 0.98 46.58
N GLY A 637 31.26 -0.28 46.69
CA GLY A 637 30.46 -0.85 47.83
C GLY A 637 29.47 -1.97 47.40
N TYR A 638 29.54 -3.26 47.81
CA TYR A 638 29.31 -3.96 49.12
C TYR A 638 27.84 -3.97 49.63
N ILE A 639 27.17 -5.14 49.80
CA ILE A 639 26.88 -5.95 51.03
C ILE A 639 25.88 -7.09 50.59
N THR A 640 25.77 -8.39 50.97
CA THR A 640 26.14 -9.36 52.07
C THR A 640 25.17 -9.50 53.27
N ALA A 641 24.73 -10.66 53.81
CA ALA A 641 24.75 -12.11 53.45
C ALA A 641 23.84 -12.92 54.44
N THR A 642 23.75 -14.27 54.33
CA THR A 642 23.21 -15.27 55.34
C THR A 642 21.70 -15.19 55.71
N ASP A 643 20.95 -16.13 56.32
CA ASP A 643 20.97 -17.60 56.66
C ASP A 643 19.56 -17.99 57.23
N ALA A 644 19.10 -19.21 57.54
CA ALA A 644 19.36 -20.64 57.18
C ALA A 644 18.29 -21.57 57.88
N THR A 645 18.33 -22.91 57.71
CA THR A 645 17.58 -24.00 58.46
C THR A 645 16.02 -24.06 58.30
N ASP A 646 15.26 -25.16 58.53
CA ASP A 646 15.55 -26.58 58.89
C ASP A 646 14.42 -27.61 58.54
N SER A 647 14.76 -28.90 58.52
CA SER A 647 13.97 -30.09 58.95
C SER A 647 12.70 -30.69 58.23
N ASN A 648 12.79 -32.01 57.94
CA ASN A 648 11.90 -33.13 58.34
C ASN A 648 10.48 -33.46 57.73
N ASN A 649 10.43 -34.60 57.02
CA ASN A 649 9.71 -35.88 57.35
C ASN A 649 8.26 -36.27 56.92
N ILE A 650 8.20 -37.50 56.35
CA ILE A 650 7.31 -38.67 56.65
C ILE A 650 5.97 -38.93 55.92
N SER A 651 5.78 -40.22 55.54
CA SER A 651 4.59 -40.97 55.05
C SER A 651 3.95 -40.54 53.72
N ASP A 652 3.66 -41.41 52.73
CA ASP A 652 3.12 -42.79 52.64
C ASP A 652 1.58 -42.88 52.56
N ILE A 653 1.07 -43.96 51.92
CA ILE A 653 -0.34 -44.44 51.85
C ILE A 653 -1.26 -43.72 50.82
N THR A 654 -2.17 -44.34 50.04
CA THR A 654 -2.29 -45.60 49.24
C THR A 654 -3.61 -45.53 48.44
N SER A 655 -3.76 -46.27 47.31
CA SER A 655 -5.06 -46.73 46.76
C SER A 655 -6.05 -45.66 46.21
N ASP A 656 -7.11 -45.96 45.43
CA ASP A 656 -7.44 -47.10 44.54
C ASP A 656 -8.50 -46.70 43.47
N ASP A 657 -8.65 -47.55 42.44
CA ASP A 657 -9.75 -47.75 41.47
C ASP A 657 -10.97 -46.80 41.36
N SER A 658 -11.30 -46.41 40.11
CA SER A 658 -12.63 -46.69 39.47
C SER A 658 -12.60 -46.34 37.96
N ILE A 659 -12.64 -47.32 37.04
CA ILE A 659 -13.81 -48.03 36.48
C ILE A 659 -14.64 -47.19 35.47
N ILE A 660 -14.61 -47.60 34.18
CA ILE A 660 -15.56 -47.21 33.12
C ILE A 660 -15.96 -48.49 32.34
N PRO A 661 -17.27 -48.77 32.09
CA PRO A 661 -17.74 -49.96 31.36
C PRO A 661 -18.18 -49.67 29.90
N GLY A 662 -18.13 -50.68 29.00
CA GLY A 662 -18.81 -50.61 27.69
C GLY A 662 -18.25 -51.47 26.54
N VAL A 663 -18.55 -52.77 26.54
CA VAL A 663 -18.39 -53.72 25.40
C VAL A 663 -19.77 -53.92 24.70
N PRO A 664 -20.00 -54.75 23.64
CA PRO A 664 -19.13 -55.71 22.90
C PRO A 664 -19.01 -55.32 21.39
N PHE A 665 -18.70 -56.16 20.37
CA PHE A 665 -18.44 -57.62 20.19
C PHE A 665 -17.54 -57.80 18.93
N GLY A 666 -16.92 -58.98 18.75
CA GLY A 666 -16.24 -59.37 17.49
C GLY A 666 -15.18 -60.45 17.70
N ASP A 667 -15.58 -61.73 17.61
CA ASP A 667 -14.77 -62.88 18.04
C ASP A 667 -13.72 -63.35 17.02
N ILE A 668 -12.67 -64.05 17.51
CA ILE A 668 -12.21 -65.35 16.99
C ILE A 668 -11.21 -66.03 17.96
N ASP A 669 -11.39 -67.34 18.13
CA ASP A 669 -10.60 -68.35 18.86
C ASP A 669 -9.12 -68.50 18.40
N SER A 670 -8.16 -69.10 19.13
CA SER A 670 -8.07 -69.60 20.53
C SER A 670 -6.64 -70.14 20.85
N HIS A 671 -6.43 -70.60 22.10
CA HIS A 671 -5.37 -71.49 22.63
C HIS A 671 -3.89 -71.02 22.81
N GLU A 672 -3.50 -71.07 24.10
CA GLU A 672 -2.25 -71.59 24.69
C GLU A 672 -0.89 -70.88 24.55
N SER A 673 -0.36 -70.48 25.72
CA SER A 673 1.07 -70.22 25.99
C SER A 673 1.76 -71.48 26.53
N PRO A 674 3.11 -71.53 26.59
CA PRO A 674 3.72 -71.18 27.88
C PRO A 674 5.11 -70.52 27.84
N ASN A 675 5.57 -70.09 29.02
CA ASN A 675 6.94 -69.76 29.42
C ASN A 675 7.63 -68.53 28.79
N GLY A 676 7.57 -67.41 29.50
CA GLY A 676 8.47 -66.27 29.28
C GLY A 676 9.81 -66.42 30.01
N GLN A 677 10.92 -66.19 29.30
CA GLN A 677 12.21 -65.78 29.88
C GLN A 677 13.06 -64.93 28.91
N HIS A 678 12.43 -64.31 27.91
CA HIS A 678 13.09 -63.60 26.80
C HIS A 678 12.72 -62.12 26.62
N SER A 679 11.75 -61.58 27.36
CA SER A 679 11.27 -60.18 27.24
C SER A 679 12.38 -59.15 27.40
N ASP A 680 13.15 -59.26 28.49
CA ASP A 680 13.98 -58.14 28.97
C ASP A 680 15.22 -57.94 28.11
N ASN A 681 15.76 -59.05 27.57
CA ASN A 681 16.81 -59.02 26.56
C ASN A 681 16.30 -58.43 25.23
N LEU A 682 15.04 -58.68 24.86
CA LEU A 682 14.48 -58.16 23.62
C LEU A 682 14.21 -56.65 23.74
N SER A 683 13.58 -56.18 24.81
CA SER A 683 13.33 -54.75 25.06
C SER A 683 14.63 -53.94 25.08
N GLN A 684 15.66 -54.43 25.78
CA GLN A 684 16.99 -53.80 25.76
C GLN A 684 17.66 -53.87 24.38
N GLN A 685 17.44 -54.93 23.58
CA GLN A 685 17.93 -54.97 22.20
C GLN A 685 17.17 -54.00 21.29
N THR A 686 15.87 -53.78 21.48
CA THR A 686 15.09 -52.82 20.69
C THR A 686 15.52 -51.39 21.00
N GLU A 687 15.74 -51.05 22.28
CA GLU A 687 16.37 -49.78 22.66
C GLU A 687 17.78 -49.64 22.10
N LYS A 688 18.65 -50.66 22.26
CA LYS A 688 20.03 -50.63 21.73
C LYS A 688 20.06 -50.59 20.20
N ARG A 689 19.06 -51.12 19.50
CA ARG A 689 18.88 -51.00 18.03
C ARG A 689 18.34 -49.63 17.63
N SER A 690 17.39 -49.07 18.37
CA SER A 690 16.88 -47.70 18.15
C SER A 690 18.00 -46.68 18.34
N ARG A 691 18.69 -46.71 19.50
CA ARG A 691 19.84 -45.85 19.79
C ARG A 691 20.98 -46.05 18.77
N ARG A 692 21.25 -47.28 18.31
CA ARG A 692 22.22 -47.53 17.21
C ARG A 692 21.74 -47.00 15.86
N ALA A 693 20.46 -47.10 15.52
CA ALA A 693 19.92 -46.53 14.29
C ALA A 693 20.01 -45.00 14.30
N SER A 694 19.65 -44.35 15.41
CA SER A 694 19.85 -42.91 15.62
C SER A 694 21.33 -42.52 15.52
N GLN A 695 22.23 -43.27 16.17
CA GLN A 695 23.68 -43.04 16.09
C GLN A 695 24.25 -43.27 14.67
N GLN A 696 23.77 -44.27 13.93
CA GLN A 696 24.17 -44.50 12.53
C GLN A 696 23.61 -43.41 11.60
N SER A 697 22.39 -42.93 11.81
CA SER A 697 21.84 -41.79 11.04
C SER A 697 22.56 -40.48 11.35
N ALA A 698 22.90 -40.22 12.62
CA ALA A 698 23.69 -39.06 13.02
C ALA A 698 25.11 -39.12 12.42
N SER A 699 25.79 -40.27 12.55
CA SER A 699 27.11 -40.50 11.94
C SER A 699 27.08 -40.35 10.41
N THR A 700 26.04 -40.87 9.74
CA THR A 700 25.91 -40.75 8.28
C THR A 700 25.65 -39.31 7.84
N ARG A 701 24.83 -38.55 8.58
CA ARG A 701 24.65 -37.10 8.37
C ARG A 701 25.95 -36.33 8.60
N GLN A 702 26.70 -36.66 9.65
CA GLN A 702 27.98 -36.03 9.96
C GLN A 702 29.02 -36.29 8.85
N THR A 703 29.11 -37.52 8.33
CA THR A 703 29.99 -37.83 7.19
C THR A 703 29.52 -37.16 5.89
N ALA A 704 28.21 -37.07 5.63
CA ALA A 704 27.69 -36.31 4.48
C ALA A 704 28.05 -34.82 4.58
N ARG A 705 27.90 -34.20 5.76
CA ARG A 705 28.30 -32.81 6.07
C ARG A 705 29.80 -32.59 5.89
N GLN A 706 30.65 -33.53 6.33
CA GLN A 706 32.10 -33.51 6.07
C GLN A 706 32.42 -33.49 4.57
N CYS A 707 31.82 -34.41 3.79
CA CYS A 707 32.04 -34.48 2.35
C CYS A 707 31.55 -33.22 1.61
N LEU A 708 30.42 -32.63 2.04
CA LEU A 708 29.88 -31.39 1.46
C LEU A 708 30.75 -30.17 1.80
N LEU A 709 31.22 -30.01 3.04
CA LEU A 709 32.16 -28.93 3.42
C LEU A 709 33.49 -29.05 2.64
N ALA A 710 34.02 -30.26 2.50
CA ALA A 710 35.23 -30.51 1.71
C ALA A 710 35.02 -30.21 0.22
N ALA A 711 33.85 -30.55 -0.34
CA ALA A 711 33.52 -30.23 -1.73
C ALA A 711 33.38 -28.73 -1.96
N ILE A 712 32.67 -28.00 -1.10
CA ILE A 712 32.47 -26.54 -1.19
C ILE A 712 33.81 -25.80 -1.12
N THR A 713 34.65 -26.14 -0.15
CA THR A 713 35.95 -25.47 0.01
C THR A 713 36.90 -25.77 -1.16
N LEU A 714 36.87 -26.98 -1.71
CA LEU A 714 37.64 -27.35 -2.89
C LEU A 714 37.15 -26.63 -4.17
N ASP A 715 35.84 -26.65 -4.45
CA ASP A 715 35.22 -26.00 -5.60
C ASP A 715 35.42 -24.47 -5.61
N TRP A 716 35.32 -23.85 -4.42
CA TRP A 716 35.68 -22.45 -4.22
C TRP A 716 37.15 -22.17 -4.55
N THR A 717 38.09 -22.99 -4.06
CA THR A 717 39.51 -22.82 -4.39
C THR A 717 39.82 -23.05 -5.87
N ILE A 718 39.11 -23.96 -6.55
CA ILE A 718 39.24 -24.15 -8.01
C ILE A 718 38.76 -22.91 -8.74
N SER A 719 37.56 -22.40 -8.42
CA SER A 719 37.01 -21.21 -9.09
C SER A 719 37.87 -19.97 -8.90
N VAL A 720 38.46 -19.76 -7.71
CA VAL A 720 39.40 -18.68 -7.46
C VAL A 720 40.73 -18.90 -8.20
N ALA A 721 41.21 -20.14 -8.30
CA ALA A 721 42.40 -20.47 -9.09
C ALA A 721 42.20 -20.27 -10.60
N GLU A 722 41.04 -20.63 -11.15
CA GLU A 722 40.72 -20.40 -12.57
C GLU A 722 40.65 -18.90 -12.90
N ALA A 723 39.94 -18.12 -12.07
CA ALA A 723 39.84 -16.67 -12.20
C ALA A 723 41.22 -15.97 -12.11
N THR A 724 42.09 -16.41 -11.20
CA THR A 724 43.44 -15.80 -11.04
C THR A 724 44.46 -16.29 -12.07
N CYS A 725 44.31 -17.50 -12.62
CA CYS A 725 45.23 -18.07 -13.60
C CYS A 725 45.05 -17.49 -15.01
N MET A 726 43.82 -17.25 -15.44
CA MET A 726 43.51 -16.72 -16.78
C MET A 726 44.16 -15.36 -17.04
N ASP A 727 43.95 -14.39 -16.15
CA ASP A 727 44.47 -13.03 -16.33
C ASP A 727 45.99 -12.96 -16.13
N GLN A 728 46.55 -13.74 -15.20
CA GLN A 728 48.00 -13.89 -15.09
C GLN A 728 48.61 -14.43 -16.39
N LEU A 729 47.94 -15.37 -17.08
CA LEU A 729 48.40 -15.83 -18.40
C LEU A 729 48.29 -14.75 -19.48
N VAL A 730 47.22 -13.96 -19.49
CA VAL A 730 47.03 -12.88 -20.50
C VAL A 730 48.07 -11.78 -20.31
N ASP A 731 48.24 -11.25 -19.10
CA ASP A 731 49.21 -10.19 -18.81
C ASP A 731 50.67 -10.66 -18.95
N TYR A 732 50.99 -11.90 -18.59
CA TYR A 732 52.34 -12.45 -18.79
C TYR A 732 52.66 -12.72 -20.27
N LEU A 733 51.65 -12.95 -21.11
CA LEU A 733 51.80 -13.12 -22.56
C LEU A 733 51.79 -11.80 -23.36
N ALA A 734 51.23 -10.71 -22.81
CA ALA A 734 51.15 -9.43 -23.51
C ALA A 734 52.54 -8.84 -23.89
N PRO A 735 53.56 -8.81 -23.00
CA PRO A 735 54.92 -8.40 -23.36
C PRO A 735 55.56 -9.32 -24.42
N ILE A 736 55.32 -10.63 -24.32
CA ILE A 736 55.96 -11.65 -25.18
C ILE A 736 55.48 -11.52 -26.64
N LYS A 737 54.26 -11.03 -26.87
CA LYS A 737 53.78 -10.67 -28.21
C LYS A 737 54.44 -9.41 -28.77
N SER A 738 54.62 -8.36 -27.96
CA SER A 738 55.16 -7.07 -28.45
C SER A 738 56.65 -7.15 -28.80
N THR A 739 57.46 -7.89 -28.03
CA THR A 739 58.90 -8.03 -28.30
C THR A 739 59.21 -8.75 -29.62
N ARG A 740 58.25 -9.49 -30.18
CA ARG A 740 58.41 -10.23 -31.44
C ARG A 740 58.08 -9.42 -32.70
N GLN A 741 57.48 -8.24 -32.59
CA GLN A 741 57.13 -7.39 -33.74
C GLN A 741 58.06 -6.19 -33.96
N GLN A 742 58.75 -5.69 -32.93
CA GLN A 742 59.71 -4.58 -33.07
C GLN A 742 61.12 -5.00 -33.54
N GLY A 743 61.26 -6.22 -34.09
CA GLY A 743 62.55 -6.75 -34.56
C GLY A 743 63.02 -6.29 -35.94
N HIS A 744 62.19 -5.59 -36.73
CA HIS A 744 62.47 -5.26 -38.13
C HIS A 744 61.89 -3.89 -38.58
N GLN A 745 62.52 -2.79 -38.14
CA GLN A 745 62.73 -1.61 -39.00
C GLN A 745 63.83 -0.71 -38.40
N VAL A 746 64.60 -0.04 -39.28
CA VAL A 746 65.84 0.66 -38.89
C VAL A 746 65.82 2.11 -39.40
N SER A 747 66.24 3.02 -38.52
CA SER A 747 66.68 4.41 -38.76
C SER A 747 65.77 5.39 -39.51
N SER A 748 65.44 6.50 -38.84
CA SER A 748 65.97 7.81 -39.24
C SER A 748 65.96 8.77 -38.03
N VAL A 749 66.76 9.85 -38.09
CA VAL A 749 67.00 10.78 -36.97
C VAL A 749 66.22 12.07 -37.16
N GLY A 750 65.59 12.59 -36.10
CA GLY A 750 64.95 13.91 -36.08
C GLY A 750 64.87 14.47 -34.65
N TYR A 751 65.31 15.71 -34.44
CA TYR A 751 65.43 16.36 -33.13
C TYR A 751 64.27 17.36 -32.86
N LEU A 752 63.96 17.52 -31.58
CA LEU A 752 63.51 18.74 -30.89
C LEU A 752 62.09 19.35 -31.09
N SER A 753 61.43 19.47 -29.92
CA SER A 753 60.75 20.66 -29.36
C SER A 753 59.48 21.24 -30.00
N SER A 754 58.38 21.05 -29.24
CA SER A 754 57.40 22.08 -28.84
C SER A 754 56.77 23.02 -29.88
N GLN A 755 55.43 22.95 -30.00
CA GLN A 755 54.55 24.00 -29.46
C GLN A 755 53.08 23.53 -29.32
N ARG A 756 52.35 24.16 -28.40
CA ARG A 756 50.88 24.24 -28.32
C ARG A 756 50.40 25.44 -29.18
N PRO A 757 49.08 25.67 -29.40
CA PRO A 757 47.91 24.79 -29.30
C PRO A 757 47.03 24.82 -30.59
N ILE A 758 45.97 24.01 -30.64
CA ILE A 758 44.55 24.41 -30.53
C ILE A 758 43.73 23.16 -30.25
#